data_AF-A0A1H7BYA7-F1
#
_entry.id   AF-A0A1H7BYA7-F1
#
_cell.length_a   1.000
_cell.length_b   1.000
_cell.length_c   1.000
_cell.angle_alpha   90.00
_cell.angle_beta   90.00
_cell.angle_gamma   90.00
#
_symmetry.space_group_name_H-M   'P 1'
#
loop_
_entity.id
_entity.type
_entity.pdbx_description
1 polymer ?
#
loop_
_entity_poly.entity_id
_entity_poly.type
_entity_poly.pdbx_seq_one_letter_code
_entity_poly.pdbx_strand_id
1 'polypeptide(L)'
;MGPEWTHFEEKLRELLSSLQTDQGGSPSTVDKIIRLALLSPGASFARACLAQARKIAGFPESESDWTLKHHIIKEVFRKRSVAPVNSPISPNVLQEAAREVLSVLEESGRKEAIQSHPVDDKPRYLQAQVKAEDDKVIEAALPPDAVHQLVVRIGYPDEQFVHGTDMFPPEAVFEHSKEDIEIINLVCILNTSNKPQTAQIRLPRIGNSEETIFSFTTGKNDAVFEADILAYHNCRVIQHALFSAPVATGQQVAGRLKQNIKVIFCVRKNLSGISERTKFAWSLFFDFVSQKKSKVLAMTGEGEVDLNSANGLAALIHEMKDEIQTVLKEDEADEGGLEAEENKNLLLYLATQGSILYTNFLKKTASLEGPLQIISNSKSYLPIELVYSYPPIDGGDAVTVCPDASAALCSGACCGRKEARTDPATMVCPLGFWGLSRIIERHNFDKQTKSGVDYCVVSEPVKDRNTLHVLNNALFGSSKRVDNAGNGMREQIAACIKDVTSTLSQTDDWDEWRKLATAEKPDSMVLVVHIEKDKVRKTDMLEIGDKKFLLQTLIGSKVILKHSSPAPFVIVLGCKSTNLENQAFDVSSSFISAGAAIVLSNFTRITGNHAKDILDTLLTLIEENDGEEMLFGEVVLKLRQQLLAKGKMVALSLIAQGDADWKIKN
;
A
#
# COMPACT_ATOMS: atom_id res chain seq x y z
N MET A 1 44.84 -38.94 2.32
CA MET A 1 44.37 -37.53 2.29
C MET A 1 45.59 -36.67 2.00
N GLY A 2 45.53 -35.82 0.97
CA GLY A 2 46.69 -35.03 0.53
C GLY A 2 46.97 -33.81 1.42
N PRO A 3 48.17 -33.20 1.32
CA PRO A 3 48.64 -32.11 2.18
C PRO A 3 47.80 -30.82 2.09
N GLU A 4 47.07 -30.60 0.99
CA GLU A 4 46.14 -29.47 0.84
C GLU A 4 44.94 -29.54 1.80
N TRP A 5 44.54 -30.75 2.21
CA TRP A 5 43.41 -30.93 3.13
C TRP A 5 43.78 -30.68 4.59
N THR A 6 45.02 -30.97 4.97
CA THR A 6 45.53 -30.69 6.32
C THR A 6 45.55 -29.19 6.59
N HIS A 7 45.95 -28.39 5.60
CA HIS A 7 45.92 -26.92 5.67
C HIS A 7 44.49 -26.35 5.73
N PHE A 8 43.55 -26.96 5.02
CA PHE A 8 42.14 -26.58 5.09
C PHE A 8 41.53 -26.89 6.46
N GLU A 9 41.80 -28.07 7.03
CA GLU A 9 41.31 -28.48 8.35
C GLU A 9 41.90 -27.60 9.48
N GLU A 10 43.14 -27.16 9.33
CA GLU A 10 43.83 -26.28 10.28
C GLU A 10 43.24 -24.85 10.28
N LYS A 11 43.01 -24.27 9.08
CA LYS A 11 42.28 -23.00 8.93
C LYS A 11 40.85 -23.06 9.47
N LEU A 12 40.21 -24.21 9.35
CA LEU A 12 38.86 -24.43 9.87
C LEU A 12 38.82 -24.53 11.40
N ARG A 13 39.86 -25.09 12.02
CA ARG A 13 40.03 -25.10 13.48
C ARG A 13 40.31 -23.69 14.02
N GLU A 14 41.11 -22.89 13.32
CA GLU A 14 41.30 -21.46 13.66
C GLU A 14 39.99 -20.69 13.59
N LEU A 15 39.19 -20.90 12.52
CA LEU A 15 37.88 -20.25 12.38
C LEU A 15 36.93 -20.63 13.53
N LEU A 16 36.86 -21.91 13.89
CA LEU A 16 36.05 -22.39 15.02
C LEU A 16 36.52 -21.82 16.36
N SER A 17 37.83 -21.69 16.57
CA SER A 17 38.39 -21.03 17.76
C SER A 17 37.99 -19.56 17.84
N SER A 18 37.94 -18.85 16.71
CA SER A 18 37.54 -17.44 16.67
C SER A 18 36.04 -17.22 16.97
N LEU A 19 35.21 -18.23 16.72
CA LEU A 19 33.78 -18.20 17.02
C LEU A 19 33.45 -18.54 18.48
N GLN A 20 34.42 -19.01 19.28
CA GLN A 20 34.23 -19.29 20.71
C GLN A 20 34.28 -18.03 21.58
N THR A 21 34.87 -16.94 21.08
CA THR A 21 35.01 -15.68 21.84
C THR A 21 33.81 -14.74 21.71
N ASP A 22 32.86 -15.04 20.82
CA ASP A 22 31.70 -14.21 20.56
C ASP A 22 30.51 -14.69 21.41
N GLN A 23 30.29 -14.04 22.56
CA GLN A 23 29.23 -14.43 23.52
C GLN A 23 27.81 -13.99 23.10
N GLY A 24 27.63 -13.48 21.89
CA GLY A 24 26.32 -13.14 21.30
C GLY A 24 26.10 -13.91 20.00
N GLY A 25 25.69 -15.17 20.08
CA GLY A 25 25.45 -16.00 18.90
C GLY A 25 24.32 -15.47 18.01
N SER A 26 24.64 -14.68 17.00
CA SER A 26 23.65 -14.31 15.97
C SER A 26 23.22 -15.55 15.16
N PRO A 27 21.98 -15.61 14.64
CA PRO A 27 21.52 -16.69 13.76
C PRO A 27 22.46 -16.95 12.57
N SER A 28 23.17 -15.93 12.09
CA SER A 28 24.16 -16.06 11.01
C SER A 28 25.37 -16.92 11.37
N THR A 29 25.74 -16.97 12.65
CA THR A 29 26.87 -17.75 13.16
C THR A 29 26.53 -19.24 13.22
N VAL A 30 25.30 -19.56 13.61
CA VAL A 30 24.78 -20.93 13.61
C VAL A 30 24.69 -21.49 12.18
N ASP A 31 24.19 -20.70 11.22
CA ASP A 31 24.12 -21.10 9.81
C ASP A 31 25.51 -21.38 9.22
N LYS A 32 26.51 -20.55 9.53
CA LYS A 32 27.89 -20.77 9.10
C LYS A 32 28.46 -22.08 9.66
N ILE A 33 28.23 -22.39 10.94
CA ILE A 33 28.73 -23.62 11.56
C ILE A 33 28.04 -24.86 10.98
N ILE A 34 26.73 -24.78 10.68
CA ILE A 34 25.98 -25.88 10.04
C ILE A 34 26.49 -26.13 8.62
N ARG A 35 26.69 -25.08 7.82
CA ARG A 35 27.30 -25.22 6.47
C ARG A 35 28.68 -25.84 6.53
N LEU A 36 29.51 -25.46 7.51
CA LEU A 36 30.83 -26.07 7.71
C LEU A 36 30.75 -27.56 8.12
N ALA A 37 29.77 -27.94 8.93
CA ALA A 37 29.53 -29.35 9.28
C ALA A 37 29.14 -30.19 8.05
N LEU A 38 28.32 -29.62 7.16
CA LEU A 38 27.87 -30.28 5.93
C LEU A 38 28.98 -30.44 4.88
N LEU A 39 29.98 -29.56 4.90
CA LEU A 39 31.14 -29.61 4.01
C LEU A 39 32.29 -30.49 4.54
N SER A 40 32.19 -30.99 5.78
CA SER A 40 33.24 -31.79 6.39
C SER A 40 33.23 -33.25 5.91
N PRO A 41 34.35 -33.77 5.39
CA PRO A 41 34.46 -35.17 4.97
C PRO A 41 34.57 -36.14 6.18
N GLY A 42 34.81 -35.63 7.39
CA GLY A 42 34.99 -36.42 8.61
C GLY A 42 33.79 -36.38 9.55
N ALA A 43 33.28 -37.56 9.94
CA ALA A 43 32.13 -37.70 10.84
C ALA A 43 32.40 -37.21 12.28
N SER A 44 33.66 -37.18 12.73
CA SER A 44 34.05 -36.64 14.04
C SER A 44 34.01 -35.11 14.07
N PHE A 45 34.47 -34.46 12.99
CA PHE A 45 34.49 -33.00 12.88
C PHE A 45 33.08 -32.44 12.66
N ALA A 46 32.27 -33.06 11.80
CA ALA A 46 30.86 -32.68 11.64
C ALA A 46 30.08 -32.74 12.97
N ARG A 47 30.36 -33.76 13.81
CA ARG A 47 29.78 -33.85 15.15
C ARG A 47 30.22 -32.71 16.07
N ALA A 48 31.50 -32.32 16.03
CA ALA A 48 32.01 -31.22 16.83
C ALA A 48 31.39 -29.87 16.42
N CYS A 49 31.25 -29.61 15.11
CA CYS A 49 30.57 -28.41 14.60
C CYS A 49 29.10 -28.37 15.01
N LEU A 50 28.36 -29.48 14.86
CA LEU A 50 26.95 -29.54 15.25
C LEU A 50 26.75 -29.39 16.77
N ALA A 51 27.65 -29.96 17.58
CA ALA A 51 27.63 -29.76 19.03
C ALA A 51 27.88 -28.28 19.41
N GLN A 52 28.78 -27.60 18.69
CA GLN A 52 29.07 -26.19 18.92
C GLN A 52 27.93 -25.27 18.46
N ALA A 53 27.32 -25.54 17.29
CA ALA A 53 26.13 -24.83 16.82
C ALA A 53 24.98 -24.94 17.82
N ARG A 54 24.76 -26.14 18.38
CA ARG A 54 23.76 -26.40 19.42
C ARG A 54 24.04 -25.59 20.70
N LYS A 55 25.30 -25.54 21.13
CA LYS A 55 25.73 -24.76 22.31
C LYS A 55 25.50 -23.26 22.13
N ILE A 56 25.81 -22.73 20.93
CA ILE A 56 25.62 -21.31 20.59
C ILE A 56 24.13 -20.95 20.48
N ALA A 57 23.29 -21.90 20.05
CA ALA A 57 21.84 -21.70 19.91
C ALA A 57 21.03 -21.97 21.21
N GLY A 58 21.68 -22.37 22.31
CA GLY A 58 21.03 -22.48 23.62
C GLY A 58 20.11 -23.70 23.83
N PHE A 59 20.22 -24.76 23.02
CA PHE A 59 19.35 -25.93 23.15
C PHE A 59 19.75 -26.86 24.33
N PRO A 60 18.81 -27.30 25.19
CA PRO A 60 19.09 -28.16 26.34
C PRO A 60 19.54 -29.59 25.96
N GLU A 61 20.27 -30.28 26.85
CA GLU A 61 20.89 -31.60 26.60
C GLU A 61 19.95 -32.82 26.78
N SER A 62 18.67 -32.64 27.12
CA SER A 62 17.80 -33.76 27.51
C SER A 62 17.54 -34.81 26.41
N GLU A 63 17.49 -36.08 26.82
CA GLU A 63 17.55 -37.31 26.01
C GLU A 63 16.42 -37.58 24.98
N SER A 64 15.43 -36.71 24.80
CA SER A 64 14.33 -36.93 23.82
C SER A 64 14.65 -36.50 22.38
N ASP A 65 15.89 -36.11 22.11
CA ASP A 65 16.33 -35.50 20.85
C ASP A 65 16.97 -36.49 19.85
N TRP A 66 16.83 -37.79 20.13
CA TRP A 66 17.36 -38.86 19.29
C TRP A 66 16.68 -38.92 17.90
N THR A 67 15.49 -38.36 17.75
CA THR A 67 14.66 -38.43 16.54
C THR A 67 15.20 -37.58 15.39
N LEU A 68 15.66 -36.35 15.65
CA LEU A 68 16.16 -35.43 14.62
C LEU A 68 17.55 -35.88 14.11
N LYS A 69 18.43 -36.32 15.01
CA LYS A 69 19.70 -36.97 14.64
C LYS A 69 19.47 -38.23 13.81
N HIS A 70 18.51 -39.07 14.17
CA HIS A 70 18.18 -40.26 13.38
C HIS A 70 17.59 -39.92 12.02
N HIS A 71 16.80 -38.85 11.90
CA HIS A 71 16.14 -38.47 10.64
C HIS A 71 17.15 -37.91 9.64
N ILE A 72 18.02 -36.99 10.07
CA ILE A 72 19.09 -36.43 9.23
C ILE A 72 20.07 -37.52 8.81
N ILE A 73 20.47 -38.40 9.74
CA ILE A 73 21.36 -39.53 9.41
C ILE A 73 20.66 -40.53 8.49
N LYS A 74 19.38 -40.89 8.74
CA LYS A 74 18.63 -41.79 7.86
C LYS A 74 18.51 -41.24 6.46
N GLU A 75 18.25 -39.94 6.29
CA GLU A 75 17.93 -39.40 4.98
C GLU A 75 19.17 -39.16 4.12
N VAL A 76 20.27 -38.73 4.75
CA VAL A 76 21.60 -38.68 4.11
C VAL A 76 22.06 -40.08 3.71
N PHE A 77 21.81 -41.11 4.53
CA PHE A 77 22.14 -42.50 4.18
C PHE A 77 21.16 -43.13 3.16
N ARG A 78 19.86 -42.80 3.23
CA ARG A 78 18.84 -43.28 2.28
C ARG A 78 19.16 -42.79 0.87
N LYS A 79 19.54 -41.52 0.71
CA LYS A 79 19.92 -40.97 -0.60
C LYS A 79 21.33 -41.39 -1.05
N ARG A 80 22.17 -41.96 -0.15
CA ARG A 80 23.46 -42.59 -0.49
C ARG A 80 23.31 -43.99 -1.11
N SER A 81 22.16 -44.65 -0.98
CA SER A 81 21.92 -46.04 -1.43
C SER A 81 22.01 -46.29 -2.94
N VAL A 82 22.28 -45.28 -3.77
CA VAL A 82 22.24 -45.38 -5.25
C VAL A 82 23.60 -45.10 -5.91
N ALA A 83 24.67 -44.83 -5.15
CA ALA A 83 26.00 -44.56 -5.73
C ALA A 83 27.16 -45.24 -4.96
N PRO A 84 28.23 -45.68 -5.65
CA PRO A 84 29.38 -46.34 -5.01
C PRO A 84 30.12 -45.41 -4.05
N VAL A 85 30.72 -46.02 -3.02
CA VAL A 85 31.21 -45.41 -1.76
C VAL A 85 32.24 -44.28 -1.91
N ASN A 86 32.77 -44.01 -3.12
CA ASN A 86 33.89 -43.08 -3.37
C ASN A 86 33.60 -41.95 -4.38
N SER A 87 32.35 -41.67 -4.76
CA SER A 87 32.05 -40.53 -5.64
C SER A 87 31.70 -39.26 -4.83
N PRO A 88 32.17 -38.06 -5.24
CA PRO A 88 31.75 -36.80 -4.63
C PRO A 88 30.25 -36.59 -4.82
N ILE A 89 29.56 -36.15 -3.77
CA ILE A 89 28.12 -35.86 -3.80
C ILE A 89 27.91 -34.64 -4.69
N SER A 90 26.97 -34.74 -5.64
CA SER A 90 26.61 -33.60 -6.49
C SER A 90 26.12 -32.42 -5.63
N PRO A 91 26.57 -31.18 -5.90
CA PRO A 91 26.12 -29.98 -5.18
C PRO A 91 24.60 -29.82 -5.14
N ASN A 92 23.88 -30.28 -6.17
CA ASN A 92 22.42 -30.21 -6.23
C ASN A 92 21.76 -31.13 -5.19
N VAL A 93 22.32 -32.33 -4.95
CA VAL A 93 21.79 -33.27 -3.94
C VAL A 93 21.99 -32.73 -2.52
N LEU A 94 23.11 -32.04 -2.30
CA LEU A 94 23.40 -31.36 -1.02
C LEU A 94 22.49 -30.14 -0.81
N GLN A 95 22.23 -29.34 -1.86
CA GLN A 95 21.31 -28.21 -1.78
C GLN A 95 19.87 -28.66 -1.52
N GLU A 96 19.42 -29.73 -2.17
CA GLU A 96 18.06 -30.25 -2.00
C GLU A 96 17.85 -30.86 -0.62
N ALA A 97 18.83 -31.63 -0.13
CA ALA A 97 18.82 -32.14 1.25
C ALA A 97 18.87 -31.01 2.29
N ALA A 98 19.64 -29.94 2.04
CA ALA A 98 19.67 -28.77 2.92
C ALA A 98 18.32 -28.02 2.94
N ARG A 99 17.66 -27.89 1.77
CA ARG A 99 16.35 -27.24 1.63
C ARG A 99 15.25 -28.02 2.37
N GLU A 100 15.30 -29.35 2.32
CA GLU A 100 14.37 -30.26 2.99
C GLU A 100 14.60 -30.32 4.52
N VAL A 101 15.87 -30.25 4.97
CA VAL A 101 16.19 -30.12 6.40
C VAL A 101 15.77 -28.74 6.92
N LEU A 102 15.97 -27.67 6.14
CA LEU A 102 15.47 -26.33 6.47
C LEU A 102 13.95 -26.31 6.56
N SER A 103 13.21 -26.95 5.64
CA SER A 103 11.75 -27.01 5.71
C SER A 103 11.25 -27.78 6.94
N VAL A 104 11.94 -28.85 7.34
CA VAL A 104 11.61 -29.60 8.57
C VAL A 104 11.94 -28.79 9.83
N LEU A 105 13.02 -28.00 9.81
CA LEU A 105 13.36 -27.08 10.90
C LEU A 105 12.38 -25.90 10.98
N GLU A 106 11.91 -25.40 9.84
CA GLU A 106 10.87 -24.37 9.74
C GLU A 106 9.49 -24.89 10.19
N GLU A 107 9.13 -26.13 9.83
CA GLU A 107 7.91 -26.79 10.31
C GLU A 107 7.98 -27.12 11.80
N SER A 108 9.13 -27.55 12.30
CA SER A 108 9.33 -27.83 13.73
C SER A 108 9.36 -26.54 14.54
N GLY A 109 10.01 -25.48 14.01
CA GLY A 109 9.96 -24.13 14.58
C GLY A 109 8.57 -23.49 14.52
N ARG A 110 7.76 -23.78 13.49
CA ARG A 110 6.33 -23.41 13.43
C ARG A 110 5.51 -24.21 14.45
N LYS A 111 5.77 -25.50 14.63
CA LYS A 111 5.05 -26.32 15.62
C LYS A 111 5.41 -25.97 17.07
N GLU A 112 6.65 -25.54 17.35
CA GLU A 112 7.04 -25.02 18.66
C GLU A 112 6.58 -23.57 18.89
N ALA A 113 6.47 -22.74 17.85
CA ALA A 113 5.87 -21.40 17.94
C ALA A 113 4.34 -21.42 18.10
N ILE A 114 3.67 -22.53 17.79
CA ILE A 114 2.28 -22.79 18.15
C ILE A 114 2.25 -23.53 19.50
N GLN A 115 2.92 -22.99 20.52
CA GLN A 115 2.35 -23.10 21.86
C GLN A 115 1.15 -22.15 21.86
N SER A 116 -0.05 -22.71 21.91
CA SER A 116 -1.30 -21.97 21.95
C SER A 116 -1.32 -21.06 23.17
N HIS A 117 -0.87 -19.82 23.00
CA HIS A 117 -1.14 -18.76 23.97
C HIS A 117 -2.66 -18.62 24.11
N PRO A 118 -3.19 -18.46 25.33
CA PRO A 118 -4.63 -18.31 25.52
C PRO A 118 -5.10 -17.07 24.75
N VAL A 119 -5.94 -17.29 23.75
CA VAL A 119 -6.61 -16.20 23.03
C VAL A 119 -7.74 -15.70 23.92
N ASP A 120 -7.67 -14.45 24.36
CA ASP A 120 -8.83 -13.78 24.97
C ASP A 120 -9.71 -13.24 23.84
N ASP A 121 -10.75 -14.00 23.50
CA ASP A 121 -11.74 -13.78 22.42
C ASP A 121 -12.67 -12.56 22.66
N LYS A 122 -12.30 -11.68 23.59
CA LYS A 122 -13.08 -10.48 23.88
C LYS A 122 -12.76 -9.38 22.85
N PRO A 123 -13.79 -8.76 22.24
CA PRO A 123 -13.58 -7.68 21.30
C PRO A 123 -12.93 -6.48 21.98
N ARG A 124 -11.94 -5.86 21.34
CA ARG A 124 -11.36 -4.58 21.78
C ARG A 124 -11.87 -3.47 20.88
N TYR A 125 -11.88 -2.24 21.38
CA TYR A 125 -12.33 -1.06 20.65
C TYR A 125 -11.33 0.07 20.84
N LEU A 126 -11.27 1.00 19.89
CA LEU A 126 -10.69 2.32 20.16
C LEU A 126 -11.67 3.10 21.05
N GLN A 127 -11.21 3.48 22.23
CA GLN A 127 -12.02 4.02 23.30
C GLN A 127 -11.51 5.40 23.71
N ALA A 128 -12.44 6.25 24.15
CA ALA A 128 -12.12 7.56 24.69
C ALA A 128 -12.92 7.85 25.98
N GLN A 129 -12.30 8.57 26.90
CA GLN A 129 -12.91 9.09 28.12
C GLN A 129 -12.44 10.53 28.32
N VAL A 130 -13.30 11.40 28.86
CA VAL A 130 -12.88 12.75 29.27
C VAL A 130 -12.76 12.83 30.77
N LYS A 131 -11.66 13.41 31.24
CA LYS A 131 -11.42 13.72 32.64
C LYS A 131 -11.20 15.22 32.83
N ALA A 132 -11.66 15.73 33.96
CA ALA A 132 -11.31 17.07 34.43
C ALA A 132 -9.84 17.11 34.91
N GLU A 133 -9.33 18.30 35.18
CA GLU A 133 -7.98 18.51 35.73
C GLU A 133 -7.76 17.84 37.10
N ASP A 134 -8.83 17.60 37.86
CA ASP A 134 -8.81 16.87 39.14
C ASP A 134 -9.00 15.33 38.96
N ASP A 135 -8.78 14.82 37.75
CA ASP A 135 -8.87 13.40 37.35
C ASP A 135 -10.28 12.80 37.49
N LYS A 136 -11.31 13.63 37.74
CA LYS A 136 -12.71 13.18 37.73
C LYS A 136 -13.20 12.93 36.32
N VAL A 137 -13.79 11.75 36.10
CA VAL A 137 -14.46 11.39 34.86
C VAL A 137 -15.66 12.29 34.62
N ILE A 138 -15.75 12.84 33.41
CA ILE A 138 -16.90 13.60 32.94
C ILE A 138 -17.63 12.71 31.94
N GLU A 139 -18.86 12.29 32.25
CA GLU A 139 -19.69 11.46 31.36
C GLU A 139 -20.71 12.28 30.55
N ALA A 140 -20.93 13.53 30.95
CA ALA A 140 -21.94 14.42 30.41
C ALA A 140 -21.32 15.52 29.53
N ALA A 141 -21.99 16.67 29.43
CA ALA A 141 -21.44 17.83 28.73
C ALA A 141 -20.19 18.38 29.41
N LEU A 142 -19.27 18.88 28.59
CA LEU A 142 -18.03 19.47 29.06
C LEU A 142 -18.29 20.92 29.51
N PRO A 143 -17.81 21.32 30.70
CA PRO A 143 -17.83 22.72 31.10
C PRO A 143 -17.12 23.61 30.06
N PRO A 144 -17.67 24.79 29.73
CA PRO A 144 -17.03 25.72 28.79
C PRO A 144 -15.78 26.35 29.38
N ASP A 145 -14.87 26.76 28.49
CA ASP A 145 -13.63 27.47 28.81
C ASP A 145 -12.78 26.79 29.92
N ALA A 146 -12.86 25.46 30.00
CA ALA A 146 -12.22 24.64 31.03
C ALA A 146 -11.20 23.67 30.42
N VAL A 147 -10.17 23.35 31.20
CA VAL A 147 -9.11 22.40 30.83
C VAL A 147 -9.57 20.98 31.14
N HIS A 148 -9.37 20.09 30.18
CA HIS A 148 -9.74 18.68 30.25
C HIS A 148 -8.65 17.80 29.65
N GLN A 149 -8.77 16.50 29.92
CA GLN A 149 -7.92 15.45 29.41
C GLN A 149 -8.78 14.44 28.65
N LEU A 150 -8.45 14.20 27.39
CA LEU A 150 -9.00 13.11 26.59
C LEU A 150 -8.09 11.89 26.76
N VAL A 151 -8.56 10.90 27.50
CA VAL A 151 -7.88 9.63 27.71
C VAL A 151 -8.29 8.68 26.59
N VAL A 152 -7.32 8.12 25.88
CA VAL A 152 -7.55 7.22 24.73
C VAL A 152 -6.81 5.91 24.95
N ARG A 153 -7.47 4.79 24.62
CA ARG A 153 -6.87 3.45 24.67
C ARG A 153 -7.53 2.51 23.66
N ILE A 154 -6.94 1.34 23.49
CA ILE A 154 -7.53 0.20 22.78
C ILE A 154 -7.78 -0.91 23.78
N GLY A 155 -9.05 -1.24 24.06
CA GLY A 155 -9.36 -2.17 25.14
C GLY A 155 -10.75 -2.78 25.06
N TYR A 156 -11.02 -3.72 25.96
CA TYR A 156 -12.34 -4.32 26.13
C TYR A 156 -13.39 -3.26 26.48
N PRO A 157 -14.68 -3.47 26.14
CA PRO A 157 -15.76 -2.59 26.56
C PRO A 157 -15.68 -2.26 28.05
N ASP A 158 -15.74 -0.97 28.36
CA ASP A 158 -15.67 -0.43 29.71
C ASP A 158 -16.72 0.67 29.80
N GLU A 159 -17.59 0.61 30.81
CA GLU A 159 -18.71 1.54 30.98
C GLU A 159 -18.26 2.99 31.13
N GLN A 160 -17.03 3.21 31.59
CA GLN A 160 -16.48 4.55 31.78
C GLN A 160 -15.88 5.16 30.50
N PHE A 161 -15.76 4.36 29.43
CA PHE A 161 -15.22 4.78 28.15
C PHE A 161 -16.30 4.73 27.07
N VAL A 162 -16.38 5.77 26.24
CA VAL A 162 -17.16 5.70 25.01
C VAL A 162 -16.34 5.02 23.92
N HIS A 163 -16.99 4.20 23.11
CA HIS A 163 -16.36 3.47 22.02
C HIS A 163 -17.27 3.40 20.79
N GLY A 164 -16.65 3.23 19.62
CA GLY A 164 -17.37 3.10 18.36
C GLY A 164 -18.01 1.72 18.24
N THR A 165 -18.82 1.52 17.20
CA THR A 165 -19.40 0.21 16.90
C THR A 165 -18.41 -0.76 16.28
N ASP A 166 -17.39 -0.26 15.58
CA ASP A 166 -16.37 -1.10 14.97
C ASP A 166 -15.33 -1.57 15.99
N MET A 167 -15.17 -2.88 16.06
CA MET A 167 -14.11 -3.54 16.83
C MET A 167 -12.74 -3.13 16.29
N PHE A 168 -11.79 -2.92 17.18
CA PHE A 168 -10.36 -2.92 16.89
C PHE A 168 -9.86 -4.38 16.98
N PRO A 169 -9.62 -5.09 15.86
CA PRO A 169 -9.34 -6.52 15.86
C PRO A 169 -7.87 -6.76 16.25
N PRO A 170 -7.59 -7.20 17.48
CA PRO A 170 -6.25 -7.08 18.02
C PRO A 170 -5.45 -8.36 17.85
N GLU A 171 -6.09 -9.54 17.82
CA GLU A 171 -5.43 -10.81 17.46
C GLU A 171 -4.73 -10.74 16.12
N ALA A 172 -5.40 -10.07 15.19
CA ALA A 172 -4.95 -9.75 13.86
C ALA A 172 -3.65 -8.92 13.84
N VAL A 173 -3.43 -8.09 14.86
CA VAL A 173 -2.20 -7.31 15.07
C VAL A 173 -1.01 -8.21 15.43
N PHE A 174 -1.26 -9.25 16.22
CA PHE A 174 -0.21 -10.11 16.76
C PHE A 174 -0.06 -11.46 16.04
N GLU A 175 -0.86 -11.72 15.02
CA GLU A 175 -1.04 -13.04 14.41
C GLU A 175 0.28 -13.69 13.98
N HIS A 176 1.22 -12.89 13.48
CA HIS A 176 2.57 -13.32 13.09
C HIS A 176 3.69 -12.54 13.77
N SER A 177 3.33 -11.57 14.61
CA SER A 177 4.29 -10.94 15.49
C SER A 177 4.76 -11.98 16.50
N LYS A 178 6.08 -12.12 16.66
CA LYS A 178 6.66 -12.86 17.79
C LYS A 178 6.66 -12.03 19.07
N GLU A 179 6.35 -10.73 18.94
CA GLU A 179 6.29 -9.82 20.05
C GLU A 179 4.97 -9.99 20.81
N ASP A 180 5.02 -9.83 22.12
CA ASP A 180 3.81 -9.75 22.95
C ASP A 180 3.22 -8.34 22.98
N ILE A 181 3.91 -7.36 22.39
CA ILE A 181 3.55 -5.95 22.40
C ILE A 181 3.78 -5.34 21.02
N GLU A 182 2.79 -4.62 20.53
CA GLU A 182 2.81 -3.87 19.28
C GLU A 182 2.60 -2.39 19.56
N ILE A 183 3.26 -1.54 18.78
CA ILE A 183 3.19 -0.09 18.96
C ILE A 183 2.19 0.50 17.99
N ILE A 184 1.15 1.12 18.55
CA ILE A 184 0.18 1.91 17.77
C ILE A 184 0.48 3.38 18.04
N ASN A 185 0.69 4.15 16.97
CA ASN A 185 0.82 5.59 17.07
C ASN A 185 -0.57 6.21 16.95
N LEU A 186 -0.92 7.06 17.90
CA LEU A 186 -2.17 7.80 17.92
C LEU A 186 -1.89 9.27 17.60
N VAL A 187 -2.69 9.83 16.70
CA VAL A 187 -2.68 11.27 16.40
C VAL A 187 -4.05 11.83 16.70
N CYS A 188 -4.10 12.87 17.51
CA CYS A 188 -5.31 13.55 17.93
C CYS A 188 -5.35 14.97 17.36
N ILE A 189 -6.29 15.25 16.45
CA ILE A 189 -6.54 16.59 15.91
C ILE A 189 -7.78 17.16 16.58
N LEU A 190 -7.63 18.29 17.26
CA LEU A 190 -8.72 18.94 17.97
C LEU A 190 -9.35 20.05 17.14
N ASN A 191 -10.66 20.27 17.28
CA ASN A 191 -11.33 21.43 16.68
C ASN A 191 -11.02 22.76 17.42
N THR A 192 -10.51 22.68 18.65
CA THR A 192 -10.07 23.82 19.48
C THR A 192 -8.58 24.15 19.34
N SER A 193 -7.79 23.27 18.71
CA SER A 193 -6.34 23.48 18.48
C SER A 193 -5.99 23.37 16.99
N ASN A 194 -4.98 24.13 16.57
CA ASN A 194 -4.38 23.93 15.24
C ASN A 194 -3.17 22.99 15.28
N LYS A 195 -2.66 22.67 16.47
CA LYS A 195 -1.60 21.70 16.68
C LYS A 195 -2.22 20.36 17.07
N PRO A 196 -2.17 19.35 16.18
CA PRO A 196 -2.33 17.96 16.58
C PRO A 196 -1.36 17.54 17.69
N GLN A 197 -1.78 16.49 18.41
CA GLN A 197 -1.03 15.87 19.48
C GLN A 197 -0.78 14.41 19.12
N THR A 198 0.40 13.90 19.41
CA THR A 198 0.80 12.53 19.09
C THR A 198 1.17 11.76 20.34
N ALA A 199 0.87 10.47 20.34
CA ALA A 199 1.26 9.56 21.41
C ALA A 199 1.46 8.14 20.87
N GLN A 200 2.19 7.32 21.62
CA GLN A 200 2.32 5.89 21.35
C GLN A 200 1.60 5.13 22.46
N ILE A 201 0.85 4.11 22.07
CA ILE A 201 0.30 3.14 23.01
C ILE A 201 0.96 1.79 22.76
N ARG A 202 1.30 1.11 23.84
CA ARG A 202 1.73 -0.28 23.83
C ARG A 202 0.47 -1.13 23.87
N LEU A 203 0.13 -1.74 22.76
CA LEU A 203 -0.95 -2.72 22.69
C LEU A 203 -0.32 -4.07 23.06
N PRO A 204 -0.77 -4.76 24.13
CA PRO A 204 -0.35 -6.13 24.40
C PRO A 204 -1.19 -7.12 23.59
N ARG A 205 -0.66 -8.33 23.39
CA ARG A 205 -1.36 -9.44 22.74
C ARG A 205 -2.70 -9.76 23.40
N ILE A 206 -2.74 -9.69 24.73
CA ILE A 206 -3.94 -9.93 25.55
C ILE A 206 -4.13 -8.73 26.47
N GLY A 207 -5.39 -8.30 26.67
CA GLY A 207 -5.71 -7.19 27.55
C GLY A 207 -5.79 -5.83 26.85
N ASN A 208 -6.04 -4.81 27.66
CA ASN A 208 -6.11 -3.43 27.23
C ASN A 208 -4.70 -2.89 26.91
N SER A 209 -4.61 -1.98 25.94
CA SER A 209 -3.43 -1.15 25.78
C SER A 209 -3.21 -0.26 27.00
N GLU A 210 -2.02 0.31 27.08
CA GLU A 210 -1.79 1.50 27.91
C GLU A 210 -2.74 2.64 27.52
N GLU A 211 -3.05 3.49 28.49
CA GLU A 211 -3.80 4.73 28.30
C GLU A 211 -2.85 5.85 27.89
N THR A 212 -3.28 6.67 26.94
CA THR A 212 -2.60 7.93 26.62
C THR A 212 -3.54 9.11 26.83
N ILE A 213 -2.96 10.29 27.05
CA ILE A 213 -3.69 11.49 27.42
C ILE A 213 -3.41 12.59 26.40
N PHE A 214 -4.48 13.23 25.92
CA PHE A 214 -4.42 14.45 25.11
C PHE A 214 -5.08 15.60 25.86
N SER A 215 -4.36 16.67 26.13
CA SER A 215 -4.90 17.81 26.88
C SER A 215 -5.62 18.79 25.96
N PHE A 216 -6.73 19.36 26.41
CA PHE A 216 -7.45 20.36 25.63
C PHE A 216 -8.19 21.36 26.51
N THR A 217 -8.55 22.48 25.90
CA THR A 217 -9.46 23.47 26.50
C THR A 217 -10.72 23.53 25.66
N THR A 218 -11.88 23.48 26.30
CA THR A 218 -13.18 23.63 25.63
C THR A 218 -13.39 25.05 25.14
N GLY A 219 -14.22 25.20 24.12
CA GLY A 219 -14.68 26.50 23.67
C GLY A 219 -15.82 27.06 24.54
N LYS A 220 -16.53 28.02 23.96
CA LYS A 220 -17.69 28.67 24.57
C LYS A 220 -18.86 27.70 24.78
N ASN A 221 -19.80 28.12 25.63
CA ASN A 221 -21.08 27.45 25.82
C ASN A 221 -21.81 27.22 24.48
N ASP A 222 -22.54 26.11 24.38
CA ASP A 222 -23.30 25.66 23.21
C ASP A 222 -22.45 25.27 21.98
N ALA A 223 -21.13 25.15 22.16
CA ALA A 223 -20.24 24.55 21.17
C ALA A 223 -20.27 23.01 21.23
N VAL A 224 -19.73 22.37 20.19
CA VAL A 224 -19.38 20.95 20.21
C VAL A 224 -17.86 20.85 20.21
N PHE A 225 -17.30 20.13 21.17
CA PHE A 225 -15.91 19.72 21.13
C PHE A 225 -15.79 18.48 20.23
N GLU A 226 -14.82 18.51 19.33
CA GLU A 226 -14.54 17.41 18.41
C GLU A 226 -13.04 17.11 18.39
N ALA A 227 -12.73 15.82 18.38
CA ALA A 227 -11.38 15.30 18.26
C ALA A 227 -11.33 14.15 17.24
N ASP A 228 -10.59 14.34 16.15
CA ASP A 228 -10.23 13.26 15.22
C ASP A 228 -9.08 12.45 15.84
N ILE A 229 -9.30 11.16 16.09
CA ILE A 229 -8.35 10.20 16.64
C ILE A 229 -7.96 9.23 15.51
N LEU A 230 -6.73 9.34 15.04
CA LEU A 230 -6.16 8.51 13.97
C LEU A 230 -5.21 7.49 14.59
N ALA A 231 -5.47 6.20 14.35
CA ALA A 231 -4.58 5.11 14.73
C ALA A 231 -3.70 4.70 13.56
N TYR A 232 -2.40 4.61 13.82
CA TYR A 232 -1.38 4.24 12.84
C TYR A 232 -0.60 3.00 13.29
N HIS A 233 -0.36 2.10 12.35
CA HIS A 233 0.58 0.98 12.48
C HIS A 233 1.47 0.95 11.23
N ASN A 234 2.78 0.74 11.41
CA ASN A 234 3.75 0.79 10.30
C ASN A 234 3.65 2.07 9.41
N CYS A 235 3.38 3.21 10.05
CA CYS A 235 3.15 4.53 9.43
C CYS A 235 2.00 4.59 8.41
N ARG A 236 1.02 3.69 8.54
CA ARG A 236 -0.22 3.70 7.77
C ARG A 236 -1.39 3.89 8.72
N VAL A 237 -2.37 4.70 8.34
CA VAL A 237 -3.61 4.78 9.10
C VAL A 237 -4.33 3.44 8.96
N ILE A 238 -4.81 2.94 10.09
CA ILE A 238 -5.59 1.72 10.17
C ILE A 238 -7.04 2.02 10.52
N GLN A 239 -7.28 3.03 11.37
CA GLN A 239 -8.61 3.46 11.78
C GLN A 239 -8.63 4.96 12.10
N HIS A 240 -9.76 5.60 11.82
CA HIS A 240 -10.05 6.97 12.19
C HIS A 240 -11.38 7.03 12.93
N ALA A 241 -11.36 7.62 14.13
CA ALA A 241 -12.56 7.88 14.91
C ALA A 241 -12.72 9.38 15.20
N LEU A 242 -13.96 9.86 15.22
CA LEU A 242 -14.33 11.19 15.66
C LEU A 242 -14.98 11.07 17.04
N PHE A 243 -14.31 11.62 18.04
CA PHE A 243 -14.91 11.88 19.35
C PHE A 243 -15.64 13.21 19.31
N SER A 244 -16.86 13.26 19.84
CA SER A 244 -17.68 14.47 19.94
C SER A 244 -18.32 14.57 21.32
N ALA A 245 -18.26 15.76 21.91
CA ALA A 245 -18.89 16.05 23.19
C ALA A 245 -19.55 17.45 23.18
N PRO A 246 -20.77 17.60 23.70
CA PRO A 246 -21.39 18.93 23.85
C PRO A 246 -20.67 19.75 24.93
N VAL A 247 -20.55 21.06 24.72
CA VAL A 247 -19.98 22.02 25.69
C VAL A 247 -21.10 22.86 26.28
N ALA A 248 -21.35 22.76 27.58
CA ALA A 248 -22.47 23.45 28.23
C ALA A 248 -22.27 23.73 29.73
N THR A 249 -22.97 24.73 30.26
CA THR A 249 -23.04 25.08 31.69
C THR A 249 -24.21 24.38 32.40
N GLY A 250 -23.94 23.75 33.54
CA GLY A 250 -24.95 23.22 34.46
C GLY A 250 -25.75 22.00 33.95
N GLN A 251 -26.73 21.54 34.73
CA GLN A 251 -27.61 20.39 34.44
C GLN A 251 -28.53 20.57 33.20
N GLN A 252 -28.39 21.65 32.41
CA GLN A 252 -29.22 21.91 31.23
C GLN A 252 -29.09 20.87 30.11
N VAL A 253 -28.14 19.93 30.20
CA VAL A 253 -27.99 18.83 29.23
C VAL A 253 -28.65 17.52 29.71
N ALA A 254 -29.50 17.59 30.74
CA ALA A 254 -30.29 16.45 31.20
C ALA A 254 -31.24 15.93 30.09
N GLY A 255 -30.73 15.06 29.22
CA GLY A 255 -31.53 14.11 28.46
C GLY A 255 -31.31 14.00 26.94
N ARG A 256 -30.43 14.76 26.26
CA ARG A 256 -30.37 14.68 24.78
C ARG A 256 -29.01 14.64 24.07
N LEU A 257 -27.92 15.13 24.66
CA LEU A 257 -26.61 15.11 24.01
C LEU A 257 -25.60 14.43 24.93
N LYS A 258 -25.11 13.26 24.52
CA LYS A 258 -24.08 12.50 25.22
C LYS A 258 -22.76 12.60 24.47
N GLN A 259 -21.66 12.37 25.18
CA GLN A 259 -20.39 12.08 24.53
C GLN A 259 -20.56 10.87 23.61
N ASN A 260 -19.92 10.92 22.46
CA ASN A 260 -19.97 9.85 21.49
C ASN A 260 -18.64 9.75 20.76
N ILE A 261 -18.31 8.55 20.33
CA ILE A 261 -17.22 8.33 19.38
C ILE A 261 -17.77 7.54 18.19
N LYS A 262 -17.55 8.08 17.00
CA LYS A 262 -17.98 7.48 15.75
C LYS A 262 -16.74 7.11 14.95
N VAL A 263 -16.60 5.85 14.55
CA VAL A 263 -15.58 5.48 13.57
C VAL A 263 -15.97 6.10 12.23
N ILE A 264 -15.10 6.95 11.69
CA ILE A 264 -15.34 7.68 10.44
C ILE A 264 -14.96 6.81 9.25
N PHE A 265 -13.81 6.14 9.34
CA PHE A 265 -13.43 5.08 8.43
C PHE A 265 -12.49 4.09 9.13
N CYS A 266 -12.53 2.86 8.64
CA CYS A 266 -11.50 1.87 8.89
C CYS A 266 -10.90 1.52 7.54
N VAL A 267 -9.58 1.65 7.38
CA VAL A 267 -8.93 1.21 6.14
C VAL A 267 -9.13 -0.29 5.98
N ARG A 268 -9.23 -1.02 7.11
CA ARG A 268 -9.52 -2.45 7.13
C ARG A 268 -10.50 -2.86 8.23
N LYS A 269 -11.55 -3.61 7.91
CA LYS A 269 -12.44 -4.22 8.93
C LYS A 269 -11.79 -5.40 9.64
N ASN A 270 -10.90 -6.11 8.95
CA ASN A 270 -10.15 -7.25 9.46
C ASN A 270 -8.66 -6.91 9.38
N LEU A 271 -7.97 -6.79 10.52
CA LEU A 271 -6.54 -6.44 10.55
C LEU A 271 -5.60 -7.66 10.47
N SER A 272 -6.06 -8.84 10.06
CA SER A 272 -5.20 -10.05 9.97
C SER A 272 -3.98 -9.79 9.09
N GLY A 273 -2.82 -10.27 9.53
CA GLY A 273 -1.53 -10.04 8.85
C GLY A 273 -1.07 -8.58 8.82
N ILE A 274 -1.59 -7.67 9.66
CA ILE A 274 -1.18 -6.26 9.64
C ILE A 274 0.30 -6.06 9.96
N SER A 275 0.91 -6.94 10.76
CA SER A 275 2.34 -6.96 11.06
C SER A 275 3.21 -7.26 9.83
N GLU A 276 2.65 -7.93 8.83
CA GLU A 276 3.34 -8.30 7.58
C GLU A 276 3.21 -7.24 6.48
N ARG A 277 2.40 -6.20 6.73
CA ARG A 277 2.17 -5.15 5.73
C ARG A 277 3.44 -4.38 5.45
N THR A 278 3.51 -3.88 4.22
CA THR A 278 4.55 -2.97 3.82
C THR A 278 4.58 -1.79 4.79
N LYS A 279 5.76 -1.53 5.36
CA LYS A 279 6.00 -0.34 6.17
C LYS A 279 6.08 0.86 5.25
N PHE A 280 5.18 1.80 5.43
CA PHE A 280 5.20 3.02 4.64
C PHE A 280 6.15 4.02 5.26
N ALA A 281 6.72 4.87 4.43
CA ALA A 281 7.51 5.96 4.93
C ALA A 281 6.58 7.03 5.53
N TRP A 282 5.46 7.29 4.84
CA TRP A 282 4.54 8.39 5.14
C TRP A 282 3.08 8.00 4.92
N SER A 283 2.21 8.65 5.69
CA SER A 283 0.78 8.69 5.44
C SER A 283 0.28 10.13 5.50
N LEU A 284 -0.28 10.59 4.38
CA LEU A 284 -0.89 11.90 4.22
C LEU A 284 -2.40 11.79 4.45
N PHE A 285 -2.89 12.49 5.46
CA PHE A 285 -4.30 12.61 5.79
C PHE A 285 -4.82 14.00 5.43
N PHE A 286 -5.72 14.04 4.45
CA PHE A 286 -6.36 15.24 3.95
C PHE A 286 -7.78 15.34 4.51
N ASP A 287 -7.99 16.35 5.35
CA ASP A 287 -9.31 16.67 5.89
C ASP A 287 -9.79 18.05 5.44
N PHE A 288 -10.72 18.05 4.49
CA PHE A 288 -11.38 19.24 3.98
C PHE A 288 -12.66 19.52 4.78
N VAL A 289 -12.57 20.41 5.76
CA VAL A 289 -13.73 20.96 6.45
C VAL A 289 -14.24 22.18 5.68
N SER A 290 -15.49 22.15 5.22
CA SER A 290 -16.08 23.13 4.29
C SER A 290 -16.12 24.59 4.76
N GLN A 291 -15.67 24.90 5.99
CA GLN A 291 -15.76 26.24 6.60
C GLN A 291 -14.49 26.71 7.36
N LYS A 292 -13.41 25.92 7.41
CA LYS A 292 -12.11 26.32 8.02
C LYS A 292 -10.97 25.78 7.15
N LYS A 293 -9.82 26.48 7.14
CA LYS A 293 -8.60 26.12 6.37
C LYS A 293 -8.42 24.60 6.30
N SER A 294 -8.31 24.02 5.10
CA SER A 294 -8.08 22.59 4.96
C SER A 294 -6.81 22.22 5.70
N LYS A 295 -6.90 21.25 6.61
CA LYS A 295 -5.75 20.74 7.35
C LYS A 295 -5.22 19.55 6.57
N VAL A 296 -3.92 19.58 6.30
CA VAL A 296 -3.21 18.44 5.71
C VAL A 296 -2.23 17.98 6.77
N LEU A 297 -2.54 16.82 7.35
CA LEU A 297 -1.70 16.17 8.33
C LEU A 297 -0.82 15.16 7.60
N ALA A 298 0.48 15.31 7.68
CA ALA A 298 1.40 14.26 7.26
C ALA A 298 1.98 13.56 8.49
N MET A 299 1.84 12.24 8.54
CA MET A 299 2.54 11.40 9.51
C MET A 299 3.70 10.69 8.86
N THR A 300 4.83 10.69 9.57
CA THR A 300 6.12 10.19 9.14
C THR A 300 6.65 9.26 10.23
N GLY A 301 7.63 8.42 9.91
CA GLY A 301 8.33 7.64 10.94
C GLY A 301 9.00 8.48 12.03
N GLU A 302 9.25 9.77 11.77
CA GLU A 302 9.93 10.72 12.67
C GLU A 302 8.96 11.67 13.40
N GLY A 303 7.65 11.56 13.14
CA GLY A 303 6.63 12.44 13.70
C GLY A 303 5.78 13.12 12.64
N GLU A 304 5.18 14.25 13.00
CA GLU A 304 4.15 14.90 12.20
C GLU A 304 4.65 16.14 11.46
N VAL A 305 4.09 16.41 10.27
CA VAL A 305 4.36 17.59 9.47
C VAL A 305 3.06 18.29 9.04
N ASP A 306 2.95 19.57 9.39
CA ASP A 306 1.82 20.44 9.01
C ASP A 306 2.03 21.02 7.61
N LEU A 307 1.16 20.60 6.68
CA LEU A 307 1.19 21.01 5.28
C LEU A 307 0.12 22.07 5.00
N ASN A 308 0.50 23.12 4.27
CA ASN A 308 -0.41 24.22 3.96
C ASN A 308 -1.31 23.85 2.76
N SER A 309 -2.62 23.80 2.93
CA SER A 309 -3.55 23.83 1.80
C SER A 309 -3.62 25.25 1.21
N ALA A 310 -2.94 25.48 0.09
CA ALA A 310 -3.02 26.74 -0.65
C ALA A 310 -4.14 26.68 -1.71
N ASN A 311 -4.94 27.74 -1.81
CA ASN A 311 -5.99 27.86 -2.82
C ASN A 311 -5.46 27.79 -4.28
N GLY A 312 -4.18 28.15 -4.50
CA GLY A 312 -3.53 28.07 -5.82
C GLY A 312 -3.18 26.65 -6.28
N LEU A 313 -3.26 25.65 -5.39
CA LEU A 313 -2.92 24.27 -5.70
C LEU A 313 -3.81 23.68 -6.80
N ALA A 314 -5.12 23.95 -6.75
CA ALA A 314 -6.07 23.45 -7.75
C ALA A 314 -5.78 24.02 -9.15
N ALA A 315 -5.38 25.29 -9.25
CA ALA A 315 -5.03 25.92 -10.52
C ALA A 315 -3.77 25.28 -11.11
N LEU A 316 -2.71 25.14 -10.32
CA LEU A 316 -1.47 24.49 -10.74
C LEU A 316 -1.70 23.05 -11.22
N ILE A 317 -2.52 22.29 -10.50
CA ILE A 317 -2.89 20.92 -10.89
C ILE A 317 -3.63 20.89 -12.24
N HIS A 318 -4.53 21.85 -12.46
CA HIS A 318 -5.26 21.96 -13.72
C HIS A 318 -4.32 22.28 -14.88
N GLU A 319 -3.38 23.19 -14.69
CA GLU A 319 -2.36 23.54 -15.69
C GLU A 319 -1.49 22.31 -16.04
N MET A 320 -0.96 21.60 -15.04
CA MET A 320 -0.16 20.39 -15.26
C MET A 320 -0.93 19.30 -16.02
N LYS A 321 -2.21 19.09 -15.67
CA LYS A 321 -3.09 18.15 -16.37
C LYS A 321 -3.32 18.55 -17.82
N ASP A 322 -3.57 19.83 -18.08
CA ASP A 322 -3.82 20.32 -19.43
C ASP A 322 -2.57 20.24 -20.31
N GLU A 323 -1.39 20.46 -19.74
CA GLU A 323 -0.12 20.30 -20.46
C GLU A 323 0.11 18.83 -20.85
N ILE A 324 -0.05 17.89 -19.91
CA ILE A 324 0.02 16.45 -20.22
C ILE A 324 -1.00 16.10 -21.32
N GLN A 325 -2.24 16.57 -21.18
CA GLN A 325 -3.29 16.27 -22.15
C GLN A 325 -3.03 16.91 -23.53
N THR A 326 -2.25 17.98 -23.61
CA THR A 326 -1.89 18.60 -24.89
C THR A 326 -0.94 17.69 -25.66
N VAL A 327 0.13 17.23 -25.01
CA VAL A 327 1.07 16.26 -25.61
C VAL A 327 0.38 14.95 -25.99
N LEU A 328 -0.55 14.45 -25.16
CA LEU A 328 -1.31 13.22 -25.47
C LEU A 328 -2.33 13.35 -26.62
N LYS A 329 -2.53 14.54 -27.20
CA LYS A 329 -3.34 14.68 -28.43
C LYS A 329 -2.50 14.53 -29.70
N GLU A 330 -1.20 14.67 -29.57
CA GLU A 330 -0.26 14.63 -30.68
C GLU A 330 0.22 13.18 -30.78
N ASP A 331 -0.43 12.37 -31.63
CA ASP A 331 -0.08 10.94 -31.77
C ASP A 331 1.40 10.73 -32.19
N GLU A 332 2.06 11.75 -32.77
CA GLU A 332 3.49 11.74 -33.11
C GLU A 332 4.43 11.93 -31.91
N ALA A 333 3.95 12.46 -30.78
CA ALA A 333 4.77 12.71 -29.58
C ALA A 333 5.34 11.40 -28.99
N ASP A 334 4.71 10.27 -29.27
CA ASP A 334 5.13 8.96 -28.78
C ASP A 334 6.26 8.31 -29.61
N GLU A 335 6.54 8.77 -30.83
CA GLU A 335 7.49 8.12 -31.74
C GLU A 335 8.96 8.53 -31.52
N GLY A 336 9.20 9.72 -30.96
CA GLY A 336 10.55 10.28 -30.76
C GLY A 336 11.23 9.92 -29.42
N GLY A 337 10.57 9.12 -28.57
CA GLY A 337 11.10 8.75 -27.26
C GLY A 337 11.18 9.91 -26.27
N LEU A 338 12.00 9.76 -25.22
CA LEU A 338 12.13 10.78 -24.15
C LEU A 338 12.82 12.07 -24.60
N GLU A 339 13.61 12.02 -25.66
CA GLU A 339 14.39 13.16 -26.17
C GLU A 339 13.65 13.95 -27.26
N ALA A 340 12.47 13.48 -27.70
CA ALA A 340 11.57 14.26 -28.53
C ALA A 340 11.30 15.63 -27.90
N GLU A 341 11.26 16.69 -28.72
CA GLU A 341 11.22 18.06 -28.24
C GLU A 341 10.01 18.31 -27.33
N GLU A 342 8.84 17.81 -27.70
CA GLU A 342 7.58 17.90 -26.97
C GLU A 342 7.66 17.17 -25.62
N ASN A 343 8.17 15.94 -25.61
CA ASN A 343 8.32 15.12 -24.41
C ASN A 343 9.34 15.70 -23.43
N LYS A 344 10.47 16.15 -23.95
CA LYS A 344 11.49 16.88 -23.20
C LYS A 344 10.86 18.12 -22.55
N ASN A 345 10.18 18.94 -23.33
CA ASN A 345 9.57 20.19 -22.85
C ASN A 345 8.51 19.91 -21.77
N LEU A 346 7.68 18.89 -21.95
CA LEU A 346 6.72 18.45 -20.94
C LEU A 346 7.41 18.02 -19.64
N LEU A 347 8.45 17.20 -19.71
CA LEU A 347 9.18 16.75 -18.52
C LEU A 347 9.85 17.90 -17.79
N LEU A 348 10.45 18.86 -18.51
CA LEU A 348 11.02 20.08 -17.93
C LEU A 348 9.94 20.92 -17.24
N TYR A 349 8.82 21.16 -17.92
CA TYR A 349 7.70 21.90 -17.36
C TYR A 349 7.17 21.22 -16.08
N LEU A 350 6.86 19.92 -16.14
CA LEU A 350 6.32 19.18 -15.01
C LEU A 350 7.32 19.08 -13.86
N ALA A 351 8.61 18.94 -14.12
CA ALA A 351 9.61 18.89 -13.06
C ALA A 351 9.76 20.25 -12.38
N THR A 352 9.63 21.34 -13.12
CA THR A 352 9.58 22.72 -12.58
C THR A 352 8.35 22.91 -11.70
N GLN A 353 7.16 22.62 -12.21
CA GLN A 353 5.91 22.74 -11.44
C GLN A 353 5.87 21.77 -10.25
N GLY A 354 6.37 20.55 -10.44
CA GLY A 354 6.50 19.53 -9.41
C GLY A 354 7.48 19.93 -8.29
N SER A 355 8.54 20.68 -8.61
CA SER A 355 9.48 21.23 -7.62
C SER A 355 8.85 22.39 -6.83
N ILE A 356 7.98 23.18 -7.47
CA ILE A 356 7.14 24.17 -6.79
C ILE A 356 6.19 23.49 -5.80
N LEU A 357 5.53 22.38 -6.20
CA LEU A 357 4.75 21.55 -5.28
C LEU A 357 5.62 21.05 -4.12
N TYR A 358 6.78 20.49 -4.41
CA TYR A 358 7.69 19.97 -3.38
C TYR A 358 8.15 21.04 -2.38
N THR A 359 8.49 22.23 -2.88
CA THR A 359 9.03 23.31 -2.05
C THR A 359 7.94 24.07 -1.29
N ASN A 360 6.84 24.39 -1.94
CA ASN A 360 5.83 25.29 -1.37
C ASN A 360 4.71 24.53 -0.65
N PHE A 361 4.31 23.37 -1.18
CA PHE A 361 3.27 22.55 -0.56
C PHE A 361 3.88 21.63 0.52
N LEU A 362 4.97 20.94 0.18
CA LEU A 362 5.64 19.96 1.06
C LEU A 362 6.81 20.53 1.88
N LYS A 363 7.07 21.85 1.81
CA LYS A 363 8.08 22.61 2.58
C LYS A 363 9.48 21.99 2.62
N LYS A 364 9.84 21.14 1.64
CA LYS A 364 11.05 20.29 1.69
C LYS A 364 11.21 19.54 3.02
N THR A 365 10.11 19.25 3.74
CA THR A 365 10.17 18.97 5.19
C THR A 365 10.71 17.60 5.60
N ALA A 366 11.22 16.76 4.68
CA ALA A 366 12.01 15.57 5.05
C ALA A 366 12.77 14.97 3.85
N SER A 367 13.77 14.15 4.14
CA SER A 367 14.31 13.14 3.23
C SER A 367 13.27 12.03 3.04
N LEU A 368 12.30 12.27 2.18
CA LEU A 368 11.21 11.34 1.94
C LEU A 368 11.71 10.20 1.05
N GLU A 369 11.94 9.01 1.57
CA GLU A 369 12.23 7.82 0.75
C GLU A 369 11.28 6.69 1.13
N GLY A 370 10.71 6.00 0.14
CA GLY A 370 9.81 4.84 0.35
C GLY A 370 8.32 5.08 0.03
N PRO A 371 7.47 4.07 0.30
CA PRO A 371 6.04 4.08 -0.02
C PRO A 371 5.22 5.15 0.71
N LEU A 372 4.15 5.61 0.07
CA LEU A 372 3.30 6.72 0.53
C LEU A 372 1.83 6.33 0.56
N GLN A 373 1.13 6.58 1.66
CA GLN A 373 -0.30 6.38 1.80
C GLN A 373 -1.00 7.73 1.76
N ILE A 374 -2.10 7.82 1.02
CA ILE A 374 -2.92 9.03 0.93
C ILE A 374 -4.33 8.66 1.31
N ILE A 375 -4.85 9.38 2.28
CA ILE A 375 -6.22 9.23 2.75
C ILE A 375 -6.88 10.60 2.67
N SER A 376 -7.96 10.70 1.91
CA SER A 376 -8.57 11.99 1.60
C SER A 376 -10.09 11.93 1.68
N ASN A 377 -10.69 12.94 2.28
CA ASN A 377 -12.11 13.27 2.07
C ASN A 377 -12.31 14.47 1.14
N SER A 378 -11.24 14.92 0.49
CA SER A 378 -11.29 16.04 -0.42
C SER A 378 -12.08 15.69 -1.66
N LYS A 379 -12.79 16.70 -2.17
CA LYS A 379 -13.31 16.67 -3.53
C LYS A 379 -12.22 16.95 -4.57
N SER A 380 -11.06 17.46 -4.17
CA SER A 380 -9.97 17.78 -5.11
C SER A 380 -8.83 16.79 -4.93
N TYR A 381 -8.46 16.16 -6.03
CA TYR A 381 -7.35 15.23 -6.07
C TYR A 381 -6.02 15.96 -5.95
N LEU A 382 -5.16 15.47 -5.05
CA LEU A 382 -3.77 15.92 -4.99
C LEU A 382 -2.88 14.97 -5.80
N PRO A 383 -2.35 15.36 -6.98
CA PRO A 383 -1.53 14.52 -7.83
C PRO A 383 -0.10 14.49 -7.33
N ILE A 384 0.12 13.93 -6.14
CA ILE A 384 1.46 13.79 -5.57
C ILE A 384 2.39 12.94 -6.45
N GLU A 385 1.85 12.17 -7.40
CA GLU A 385 2.62 11.50 -8.46
C GLU A 385 3.52 12.48 -9.22
N LEU A 386 3.06 13.73 -9.39
CA LEU A 386 3.75 14.78 -10.13
C LEU A 386 4.68 15.64 -9.25
N VAL A 387 4.80 15.34 -7.95
CA VAL A 387 5.80 15.99 -7.09
C VAL A 387 7.19 15.62 -7.59
N TYR A 388 8.02 16.62 -7.84
CA TYR A 388 9.40 16.46 -8.28
C TYR A 388 10.36 16.88 -7.17
N SER A 389 11.13 15.92 -6.66
CA SER A 389 11.92 16.07 -5.43
C SER A 389 13.39 16.39 -5.65
N TYR A 390 13.87 16.40 -6.91
CA TYR A 390 15.25 16.75 -7.22
C TYR A 390 15.39 18.29 -7.25
N PRO A 391 16.62 18.83 -7.23
CA PRO A 391 16.83 20.28 -7.21
C PRO A 391 16.10 21.01 -8.36
N PRO A 392 15.76 22.28 -8.16
CA PRO A 392 15.20 23.12 -9.21
C PRO A 392 16.05 23.08 -10.48
N ILE A 393 15.38 23.07 -11.63
CA ILE A 393 16.04 22.99 -12.94
C ILE A 393 16.44 24.39 -13.38
N ASP A 394 17.65 24.52 -13.92
CA ASP A 394 18.14 25.75 -14.55
C ASP A 394 17.24 26.13 -15.73
N GLY A 395 16.85 27.39 -15.85
CA GLY A 395 15.88 27.84 -16.86
C GLY A 395 16.48 28.03 -18.27
N GLY A 396 17.72 27.58 -18.51
CA GLY A 396 18.45 27.81 -19.76
C GLY A 396 18.19 26.76 -20.84
N ASP A 397 18.43 27.15 -22.10
CA ASP A 397 18.21 26.31 -23.30
C ASP A 397 19.05 25.02 -23.34
N ALA A 398 20.10 24.92 -22.51
CA ALA A 398 21.01 23.78 -22.44
C ALA A 398 20.48 22.60 -21.60
N VAL A 399 19.31 22.71 -20.97
CA VAL A 399 18.76 21.62 -20.15
C VAL A 399 18.34 20.45 -21.03
N THR A 400 18.69 19.24 -20.56
CA THR A 400 18.40 17.97 -21.24
C THR A 400 17.66 17.01 -20.31
N VAL A 401 16.98 16.03 -20.91
CA VAL A 401 16.57 14.83 -20.17
C VAL A 401 17.81 13.98 -19.92
N CYS A 402 17.87 13.28 -18.79
CA CYS A 402 18.96 12.39 -18.48
C CYS A 402 19.16 11.35 -19.60
N PRO A 403 20.36 11.21 -20.19
CA PRO A 403 20.58 10.29 -21.31
C PRO A 403 20.40 8.82 -20.92
N ASP A 404 20.58 8.49 -19.63
CA ASP A 404 20.33 7.13 -19.12
C ASP A 404 18.91 6.98 -18.56
N ALA A 405 18.00 7.94 -18.79
CA ALA A 405 16.66 7.93 -18.20
C ALA A 405 15.88 6.65 -18.55
N SER A 406 15.94 6.19 -19.79
CA SER A 406 15.24 4.96 -20.21
C SER A 406 15.75 3.74 -19.45
N ALA A 407 17.07 3.55 -19.35
CA ALA A 407 17.67 2.46 -18.57
C ALA A 407 17.39 2.57 -17.06
N ALA A 408 17.42 3.79 -16.52
CA ALA A 408 17.07 4.07 -15.13
C ALA A 408 15.60 3.75 -14.83
N LEU A 409 14.68 4.07 -15.75
CA LEU A 409 13.27 3.74 -15.62
C LEU A 409 13.04 2.22 -15.69
N CYS A 410 13.65 1.51 -16.65
CA CYS A 410 13.55 0.05 -16.73
C CYS A 410 14.02 -0.65 -15.44
N SER A 411 15.16 -0.24 -14.89
CA SER A 411 15.67 -0.78 -13.63
C SER A 411 14.90 -0.27 -12.40
N GLY A 412 14.26 0.90 -12.48
CA GLY A 412 13.68 1.62 -11.35
C GLY A 412 14.73 2.30 -10.46
N ALA A 413 15.99 2.39 -10.89
CA ALA A 413 17.10 2.92 -10.10
C ALA A 413 17.80 4.07 -10.85
N CYS A 414 18.06 5.16 -10.13
CA CYS A 414 18.76 6.33 -10.68
C CYS A 414 20.24 6.00 -10.95
N CYS A 415 20.75 6.41 -12.12
CA CYS A 415 22.16 6.25 -12.49
C CYS A 415 23.14 7.14 -11.71
N GLY A 416 22.64 8.01 -10.81
CA GLY A 416 23.47 8.80 -9.90
C GLY A 416 24.21 9.98 -10.53
N ARG A 417 23.84 10.39 -11.75
CA ARG A 417 24.42 11.58 -12.42
C ARG A 417 24.27 12.84 -11.58
N LYS A 418 25.38 13.57 -11.42
CA LYS A 418 25.45 14.75 -10.54
C LYS A 418 24.70 15.94 -11.11
N GLU A 419 24.57 16.01 -12.43
CA GLU A 419 23.91 17.09 -13.18
C GLU A 419 22.41 17.17 -12.84
N ALA A 420 21.79 16.04 -12.50
CA ALA A 420 20.39 15.98 -12.04
C ALA A 420 20.24 16.25 -10.53
N ARG A 421 21.36 16.40 -9.79
CA ARG A 421 21.42 16.45 -8.32
C ARG A 421 22.11 17.69 -7.76
N THR A 422 22.69 18.51 -8.63
CA THR A 422 23.31 19.79 -8.27
C THR A 422 22.24 20.87 -8.30
N ASP A 423 22.34 21.88 -7.44
CA ASP A 423 21.42 23.03 -7.41
C ASP A 423 22.14 24.27 -8.01
N PRO A 424 21.68 24.83 -9.15
CA PRO A 424 20.56 24.36 -9.97
C PRO A 424 20.92 23.12 -10.80
N ALA A 425 19.92 22.30 -11.12
CA ALA A 425 20.08 21.10 -11.93
C ALA A 425 20.06 21.48 -13.41
N THR A 426 21.02 20.99 -14.21
CA THR A 426 21.05 21.22 -15.66
C THR A 426 20.45 20.04 -16.44
N MET A 427 19.83 19.10 -15.74
CA MET A 427 19.32 17.85 -16.29
C MET A 427 18.08 17.38 -15.54
N VAL A 428 17.08 16.92 -16.27
CA VAL A 428 15.86 16.32 -15.72
C VAL A 428 16.02 14.81 -15.65
N CYS A 429 15.84 14.25 -14.45
CA CYS A 429 15.76 12.80 -14.28
C CYS A 429 14.31 12.42 -13.95
N PRO A 430 13.63 11.60 -14.78
CA PRO A 430 12.24 11.21 -14.52
C PRO A 430 12.03 10.54 -13.15
N LEU A 431 13.02 9.84 -12.60
CA LEU A 431 12.96 9.28 -11.24
C LEU A 431 12.96 10.34 -10.11
N GLY A 432 12.99 11.64 -10.45
CA GLY A 432 12.70 12.72 -9.52
C GLY A 432 11.21 12.86 -9.19
N PHE A 433 10.33 12.40 -10.08
CA PHE A 433 8.89 12.34 -9.85
C PHE A 433 8.55 11.20 -8.89
N TRP A 434 7.66 11.46 -7.92
CA TRP A 434 7.25 10.44 -6.95
C TRP A 434 6.46 9.31 -7.61
N GLY A 435 5.64 9.60 -8.62
CA GLY A 435 4.88 8.59 -9.37
C GLY A 435 5.75 7.56 -10.08
N LEU A 436 7.05 7.85 -10.27
CA LEU A 436 8.04 7.02 -10.95
C LEU A 436 9.10 6.46 -10.01
N SER A 437 9.13 6.88 -8.74
CA SER A 437 10.13 6.46 -7.75
C SER A 437 9.53 5.82 -6.51
N ARG A 438 8.19 5.83 -6.35
CA ARG A 438 7.51 5.40 -5.12
C ARG A 438 6.20 4.70 -5.39
N ILE A 439 5.91 3.76 -4.50
CA ILE A 439 4.57 3.19 -4.35
C ILE A 439 3.67 4.25 -3.72
N ILE A 440 2.49 4.44 -4.31
CA ILE A 440 1.48 5.40 -3.87
C ILE A 440 0.17 4.66 -3.67
N GLU A 441 -0.30 4.62 -2.44
CA GLU A 441 -1.59 4.06 -2.05
C GLU A 441 -2.63 5.16 -1.85
N ARG A 442 -3.86 4.93 -2.29
CA ARG A 442 -4.93 5.93 -2.25
C ARG A 442 -6.24 5.37 -1.72
N HIS A 443 -6.73 6.01 -0.67
CA HIS A 443 -8.04 5.79 -0.08
C HIS A 443 -8.83 7.10 -0.04
N ASN A 444 -10.12 7.02 -0.38
CA ASN A 444 -11.06 8.12 -0.25
C ASN A 444 -12.10 7.76 0.81
N PHE A 445 -12.55 8.74 1.60
CA PHE A 445 -13.63 8.57 2.57
C PHE A 445 -14.59 9.77 2.58
N ASP A 446 -15.84 9.57 2.99
CA ASP A 446 -16.82 10.65 3.14
C ASP A 446 -17.18 10.85 4.62
N LYS A 447 -16.96 12.08 5.13
CA LYS A 447 -17.34 12.45 6.51
C LYS A 447 -18.86 12.61 6.71
N GLN A 448 -19.65 12.79 5.65
CA GLN A 448 -21.05 13.23 5.73
C GLN A 448 -22.09 12.09 5.83
N THR A 449 -21.69 10.83 5.90
CA THR A 449 -22.62 9.69 6.06
C THR A 449 -23.33 9.76 7.41
N LYS A 450 -24.57 10.27 7.40
CA LYS A 450 -25.47 10.40 8.57
C LYS A 450 -26.07 9.06 9.03
N SER A 451 -26.06 8.06 8.17
CA SER A 451 -26.38 6.67 8.48
C SER A 451 -25.07 5.92 8.71
N GLY A 452 -24.96 5.12 9.76
CA GLY A 452 -23.83 4.23 10.06
C GLY A 452 -23.58 3.15 9.00
N VAL A 453 -23.35 3.59 7.76
CA VAL A 453 -22.90 2.78 6.64
C VAL A 453 -21.48 3.27 6.37
N ASP A 454 -20.55 2.54 6.94
CA ASP A 454 -19.13 2.85 6.94
C ASP A 454 -18.61 2.87 5.50
N TYR A 455 -17.92 3.95 5.13
CA TYR A 455 -16.91 3.85 4.08
C TYR A 455 -15.74 3.07 4.67
N CYS A 456 -15.86 1.76 4.64
CA CYS A 456 -14.71 0.86 4.71
C CYS A 456 -14.31 0.54 3.27
N VAL A 457 -13.02 0.33 3.06
CA VAL A 457 -12.52 -0.31 1.83
C VAL A 457 -13.38 -1.57 1.60
N VAL A 458 -14.10 -1.62 0.48
CA VAL A 458 -15.13 -2.64 0.25
C VAL A 458 -14.50 -4.03 0.09
N SER A 459 -13.23 -4.08 -0.33
CA SER A 459 -12.41 -5.29 -0.36
C SER A 459 -10.95 -4.97 -0.07
N GLU A 460 -10.42 -5.60 0.98
CA GLU A 460 -9.07 -5.40 1.51
C GLU A 460 -8.28 -6.73 1.53
N PRO A 461 -6.94 -6.68 1.38
CA PRO A 461 -6.11 -7.87 1.46
C PRO A 461 -6.07 -8.33 2.91
N VAL A 462 -6.68 -9.47 3.22
CA VAL A 462 -6.60 -10.13 4.54
C VAL A 462 -5.76 -11.39 4.42
N LYS A 463 -5.24 -11.95 5.51
CA LYS A 463 -4.30 -13.09 5.44
C LYS A 463 -4.74 -14.22 4.51
N ASP A 464 -6.00 -14.65 4.60
CA ASP A 464 -6.54 -15.76 3.79
C ASP A 464 -7.05 -15.32 2.40
N ARG A 465 -6.94 -14.01 2.09
CA ARG A 465 -7.41 -13.37 0.85
C ARG A 465 -6.63 -12.09 0.62
N ASN A 466 -5.31 -12.20 0.52
CA ASN A 466 -4.38 -11.12 0.17
C ASN A 466 -3.92 -11.22 -1.28
N THR A 467 -4.24 -12.32 -1.95
CA THR A 467 -3.94 -12.58 -3.36
C THR A 467 -5.19 -12.49 -4.20
N LEU A 468 -5.16 -11.63 -5.21
CA LEU A 468 -6.12 -11.57 -6.31
C LEU A 468 -5.55 -12.40 -7.47
N HIS A 469 -6.22 -13.49 -7.76
CA HIS A 469 -6.08 -14.13 -9.06
C HIS A 469 -6.68 -13.19 -10.10
N VAL A 470 -5.86 -12.67 -11.00
CA VAL A 470 -6.28 -11.74 -12.05
C VAL A 470 -6.14 -12.42 -13.40
N LEU A 471 -6.85 -11.91 -14.40
CA LEU A 471 -6.82 -12.32 -15.80
C LEU A 471 -7.16 -13.81 -16.07
N ASN A 472 -7.59 -14.60 -15.09
CA ASN A 472 -8.09 -15.95 -15.39
C ASN A 472 -9.44 -15.88 -16.11
N ASN A 473 -10.37 -15.09 -15.60
CA ASN A 473 -11.66 -14.83 -16.22
C ASN A 473 -11.91 -13.32 -16.35
N ALA A 474 -11.66 -12.79 -17.54
CA ALA A 474 -11.77 -11.38 -17.84
C ALA A 474 -13.09 -11.04 -18.57
N LEU A 475 -13.70 -9.92 -18.16
CA LEU A 475 -14.82 -9.29 -18.87
C LEU A 475 -14.35 -7.97 -19.49
N PHE A 476 -14.43 -7.88 -20.82
CA PHE A 476 -13.96 -6.73 -21.58
C PHE A 476 -15.11 -5.97 -22.26
N GLY A 477 -15.04 -4.64 -22.18
CA GLY A 477 -15.99 -3.74 -22.81
C GLY A 477 -15.29 -2.49 -23.32
N SER A 478 -15.60 -2.10 -24.55
CA SER A 478 -14.95 -0.94 -25.18
C SER A 478 -15.93 -0.13 -26.01
N SER A 479 -15.82 1.20 -25.92
CA SER A 479 -16.49 2.13 -26.82
C SER A 479 -16.00 1.95 -28.25
N LYS A 480 -16.91 2.12 -29.22
CA LYS A 480 -16.61 2.16 -30.66
C LYS A 480 -15.71 3.35 -31.04
N ARG A 481 -15.67 4.40 -30.21
CA ARG A 481 -14.79 5.56 -30.45
C ARG A 481 -13.31 5.24 -30.31
N VAL A 482 -12.95 4.10 -29.72
CA VAL A 482 -11.56 3.64 -29.63
C VAL A 482 -10.95 3.41 -31.02
N ASP A 483 -11.76 2.98 -31.98
CA ASP A 483 -11.32 2.77 -33.38
C ASP A 483 -11.04 4.07 -34.14
N ASN A 484 -11.35 5.24 -33.57
CA ASN A 484 -10.96 6.52 -34.16
C ASN A 484 -9.44 6.71 -34.19
N ALA A 485 -8.70 6.00 -33.33
CA ALA A 485 -7.24 6.01 -33.31
C ALA A 485 -6.62 5.10 -34.40
N GLY A 486 -7.43 4.21 -34.99
CA GLY A 486 -6.99 3.25 -35.99
C GLY A 486 -8.04 2.17 -36.19
N ASN A 487 -8.26 1.76 -37.44
CA ASN A 487 -9.21 0.71 -37.76
C ASN A 487 -8.81 -0.60 -37.04
N GLY A 488 -9.76 -1.18 -36.30
CA GLY A 488 -9.57 -2.45 -35.62
C GLY A 488 -8.87 -2.37 -34.26
N MET A 489 -8.74 -1.17 -33.68
CA MET A 489 -8.05 -0.97 -32.40
C MET A 489 -8.73 -1.74 -31.26
N ARG A 490 -10.06 -1.80 -31.25
CA ARG A 490 -10.81 -2.59 -30.26
C ARG A 490 -10.48 -4.07 -30.35
N GLU A 491 -10.39 -4.61 -31.56
CA GLU A 491 -10.02 -6.00 -31.81
C GLU A 491 -8.57 -6.28 -31.41
N GLN A 492 -7.65 -5.34 -31.66
CA GLN A 492 -6.26 -5.45 -31.20
C GLN A 492 -6.16 -5.48 -29.67
N ILE A 493 -6.87 -4.60 -28.98
CA ILE A 493 -6.92 -4.60 -27.51
C ILE A 493 -7.54 -5.90 -26.99
N ALA A 494 -8.64 -6.36 -27.58
CA ALA A 494 -9.26 -7.63 -27.21
C ALA A 494 -8.31 -8.82 -27.40
N ALA A 495 -7.54 -8.82 -28.49
CA ALA A 495 -6.53 -9.84 -28.75
C ALA A 495 -5.43 -9.83 -27.67
N CYS A 496 -4.86 -8.67 -27.35
CA CYS A 496 -3.86 -8.55 -26.28
C CYS A 496 -4.37 -9.10 -24.93
N ILE A 497 -5.63 -8.81 -24.57
CA ILE A 497 -6.23 -9.34 -23.34
C ILE A 497 -6.42 -10.85 -23.45
N LYS A 498 -6.90 -11.35 -24.59
CA LYS A 498 -7.13 -12.78 -24.80
C LYS A 498 -5.85 -13.60 -24.70
N ASP A 499 -4.72 -13.07 -25.15
CA ASP A 499 -3.44 -13.78 -25.17
C ASP A 499 -2.92 -14.10 -23.77
N VAL A 500 -3.27 -13.29 -22.76
CA VAL A 500 -2.83 -13.48 -21.37
C VAL A 500 -3.93 -13.97 -20.43
N THR A 501 -5.13 -14.22 -20.95
CA THR A 501 -6.30 -14.64 -20.14
C THR A 501 -6.73 -16.06 -20.47
N SER A 502 -7.20 -16.81 -19.45
CA SER A 502 -7.74 -18.16 -19.68
C SER A 502 -9.13 -18.11 -20.32
N THR A 503 -9.96 -17.15 -19.93
CA THR A 503 -11.29 -16.90 -20.49
C THR A 503 -11.50 -15.41 -20.66
N LEU A 504 -11.96 -15.02 -21.85
CA LEU A 504 -12.32 -13.64 -22.17
C LEU A 504 -13.77 -13.59 -22.67
N SER A 505 -14.62 -12.93 -21.92
CA SER A 505 -15.94 -12.52 -22.35
C SER A 505 -15.89 -11.06 -22.80
N GLN A 506 -16.45 -10.78 -23.98
CA GLN A 506 -16.47 -9.44 -24.54
C GLN A 506 -17.92 -9.00 -24.80
N THR A 507 -18.23 -7.76 -24.45
CA THR A 507 -19.52 -7.16 -24.77
C THR A 507 -19.41 -5.67 -25.04
N ASP A 508 -20.37 -5.14 -25.78
CA ASP A 508 -20.47 -3.73 -26.12
C ASP A 508 -21.80 -3.12 -25.63
N ASP A 509 -22.50 -3.84 -24.75
CA ASP A 509 -23.79 -3.45 -24.18
C ASP A 509 -23.83 -3.65 -22.65
N TRP A 510 -24.34 -2.65 -21.93
CA TRP A 510 -24.36 -2.67 -20.47
C TRP A 510 -25.35 -3.66 -19.86
N ASP A 511 -26.42 -4.04 -20.57
CA ASP A 511 -27.34 -5.06 -20.06
C ASP A 511 -26.73 -6.45 -20.20
N GLU A 512 -26.02 -6.70 -21.29
CA GLU A 512 -25.25 -7.93 -21.45
C GLU A 512 -24.06 -7.99 -20.49
N TRP A 513 -23.35 -6.86 -20.28
CA TRP A 513 -22.32 -6.73 -19.25
C TRP A 513 -22.82 -7.19 -17.89
N ARG A 514 -24.00 -6.72 -17.45
CA ARG A 514 -24.57 -7.10 -16.15
C ARG A 514 -24.87 -8.60 -16.07
N LYS A 515 -25.35 -9.20 -17.17
CA LYS A 515 -25.60 -10.64 -17.23
C LYS A 515 -24.30 -11.42 -17.10
N LEU A 516 -23.29 -11.08 -17.89
CA LEU A 516 -21.97 -11.74 -17.88
C LEU A 516 -21.29 -11.56 -16.52
N ALA A 517 -21.25 -10.35 -15.97
CA ALA A 517 -20.70 -10.07 -14.65
C ALA A 517 -21.37 -10.92 -13.56
N THR A 518 -22.69 -11.13 -13.65
CA THR A 518 -23.44 -11.96 -12.69
C THR A 518 -23.20 -13.46 -12.89
N ALA A 519 -23.23 -13.92 -14.14
CA ALA A 519 -23.16 -15.33 -14.51
C ALA A 519 -21.75 -15.90 -14.35
N GLU A 520 -20.75 -15.14 -14.77
CA GLU A 520 -19.37 -15.60 -14.92
C GLU A 520 -18.48 -15.18 -13.74
N LYS A 521 -18.89 -14.15 -12.98
CA LYS A 521 -18.15 -13.61 -11.83
C LYS A 521 -16.67 -13.38 -12.17
N PRO A 522 -16.39 -12.53 -13.18
CA PRO A 522 -15.03 -12.31 -13.65
C PRO A 522 -14.14 -11.79 -12.51
N ASP A 523 -12.91 -12.26 -12.47
CA ASP A 523 -11.90 -11.76 -11.54
C ASP A 523 -11.28 -10.43 -12.02
N SER A 524 -11.43 -10.14 -13.31
CA SER A 524 -10.87 -8.96 -13.95
C SER A 524 -11.88 -8.30 -14.87
N MET A 525 -12.04 -6.98 -14.74
CA MET A 525 -12.92 -6.20 -15.61
C MET A 525 -12.11 -5.12 -16.32
N VAL A 526 -12.10 -5.16 -17.64
CA VAL A 526 -11.33 -4.23 -18.48
C VAL A 526 -12.29 -3.37 -19.29
N LEU A 527 -12.22 -2.06 -19.09
CA LEU A 527 -13.10 -1.07 -19.69
C LEU A 527 -12.29 0.01 -20.41
N VAL A 528 -12.49 0.14 -21.72
CA VAL A 528 -11.97 1.28 -22.51
C VAL A 528 -13.15 2.12 -22.97
N VAL A 529 -13.46 3.15 -22.20
CA VAL A 529 -14.74 3.87 -22.27
C VAL A 529 -14.60 5.27 -22.85
N HIS A 530 -15.67 5.73 -23.50
CA HIS A 530 -15.87 7.16 -23.68
C HIS A 530 -16.69 7.70 -22.50
N ILE A 531 -16.29 8.85 -21.97
CA ILE A 531 -16.98 9.51 -20.86
C ILE A 531 -17.48 10.87 -21.32
N GLU A 532 -18.77 11.09 -21.19
CA GLU A 532 -19.42 12.39 -21.40
C GLU A 532 -20.42 12.69 -20.28
N LYS A 533 -20.96 13.91 -20.26
CA LYS A 533 -21.98 14.30 -19.28
C LYS A 533 -23.38 14.15 -19.87
N ASP A 534 -24.29 13.59 -19.07
CA ASP A 534 -25.72 13.63 -19.35
C ASP A 534 -26.17 15.08 -19.56
N LYS A 535 -26.85 15.34 -20.68
CA LYS A 535 -27.29 16.69 -21.04
C LYS A 535 -28.23 17.31 -20.00
N VAL A 536 -29.06 16.49 -19.34
CA VAL A 536 -30.08 16.90 -18.37
C VAL A 536 -29.56 16.77 -16.95
N ARG A 537 -29.08 15.57 -16.58
CA ARG A 537 -28.67 15.22 -15.21
C ARG A 537 -27.31 15.79 -14.82
N LYS A 538 -26.48 16.17 -15.81
CA LYS A 538 -25.10 16.66 -15.64
C LYS A 538 -24.17 15.69 -14.90
N THR A 539 -24.56 14.41 -14.83
CA THR A 539 -23.78 13.30 -14.28
C THR A 539 -22.95 12.67 -15.40
N ASP A 540 -21.77 12.16 -15.06
CA ASP A 540 -20.95 11.43 -16.04
C ASP A 540 -21.65 10.12 -16.46
N MET A 541 -21.45 9.75 -17.72
CA MET A 541 -21.93 8.51 -18.32
C MET A 541 -20.83 7.83 -19.13
N LEU A 542 -20.74 6.51 -18.98
CA LEU A 542 -19.74 5.68 -19.63
C LEU A 542 -20.35 5.00 -20.86
N GLU A 543 -19.75 5.23 -22.01
CA GLU A 543 -20.08 4.55 -23.26
C GLU A 543 -19.23 3.29 -23.41
N ILE A 544 -19.89 2.15 -23.65
CA ILE A 544 -19.29 1.00 -24.36
C ILE A 544 -20.09 0.77 -25.66
N GLY A 545 -19.49 0.10 -26.64
CA GLY A 545 -20.11 -0.06 -27.96
C GLY A 545 -20.43 1.26 -28.65
N ASP A 546 -21.58 1.31 -29.32
CA ASP A 546 -22.05 2.49 -30.05
C ASP A 546 -23.22 3.13 -29.29
N LYS A 547 -22.94 4.26 -28.60
CA LYS A 547 -23.95 5.04 -27.86
C LYS A 547 -24.70 4.25 -26.76
N LYS A 548 -24.09 3.20 -26.21
CA LYS A 548 -24.63 2.49 -25.04
C LYS A 548 -24.05 3.10 -23.77
N PHE A 549 -24.82 4.01 -23.19
CA PHE A 549 -24.39 4.77 -22.01
C PHE A 549 -24.91 4.17 -20.70
N LEU A 550 -24.00 4.08 -19.72
CA LEU A 550 -24.32 3.81 -18.32
C LEU A 550 -24.07 5.09 -17.52
N LEU A 551 -25.10 5.60 -16.84
CA LEU A 551 -24.92 6.67 -15.87
C LEU A 551 -24.01 6.18 -14.74
N GLN A 552 -23.06 7.01 -14.32
CA GLN A 552 -22.14 6.70 -13.22
C GLN A 552 -22.87 6.28 -11.93
N THR A 553 -24.03 6.89 -11.63
CA THR A 553 -24.85 6.54 -10.46
C THR A 553 -25.46 5.13 -10.51
N LEU A 554 -25.37 4.45 -11.65
CA LEU A 554 -25.81 3.07 -11.84
C LEU A 554 -24.64 2.07 -11.77
N ILE A 555 -23.42 2.53 -11.52
CA ILE A 555 -22.30 1.67 -11.14
C ILE A 555 -22.57 1.19 -9.71
N GLY A 556 -22.84 -0.10 -9.57
CA GLY A 556 -23.22 -0.72 -8.30
C GLY A 556 -23.15 -2.24 -8.40
N SER A 557 -23.85 -2.93 -7.51
CA SER A 557 -23.73 -4.39 -7.32
C SER A 557 -24.07 -5.25 -8.55
N LYS A 558 -24.72 -4.69 -9.58
CA LYS A 558 -25.01 -5.37 -10.84
C LYS A 558 -23.95 -5.15 -11.93
N VAL A 559 -23.13 -4.11 -11.78
CA VAL A 559 -22.02 -3.77 -12.70
C VAL A 559 -20.74 -4.42 -12.22
N ILE A 560 -20.54 -4.41 -10.89
CA ILE A 560 -19.50 -5.12 -10.17
C ILE A 560 -20.21 -5.88 -9.06
N LEU A 561 -20.05 -7.20 -8.98
CA LEU A 561 -20.67 -7.96 -7.89
C LEU A 561 -19.98 -7.61 -6.57
N LYS A 562 -20.60 -6.72 -5.78
CA LYS A 562 -20.09 -6.23 -4.47
C LYS A 562 -19.67 -7.32 -3.46
N HIS A 563 -20.09 -8.57 -3.69
CA HIS A 563 -19.81 -9.73 -2.84
C HIS A 563 -19.19 -10.90 -3.62
N SER A 564 -18.59 -10.67 -4.79
CA SER A 564 -17.71 -11.70 -5.34
C SER A 564 -16.53 -11.88 -4.39
N SER A 565 -16.19 -13.14 -4.10
CA SER A 565 -14.96 -13.47 -3.39
C SER A 565 -14.12 -14.32 -4.34
N PRO A 566 -12.97 -13.83 -4.80
CA PRO A 566 -12.41 -12.49 -4.53
C PRO A 566 -13.17 -11.35 -5.25
N ALA A 567 -12.98 -10.12 -4.76
CA ALA A 567 -13.44 -8.92 -5.45
C ALA A 567 -12.56 -8.67 -6.69
N PRO A 568 -13.11 -8.13 -7.79
CA PRO A 568 -12.37 -8.07 -9.04
C PRO A 568 -11.33 -6.96 -9.06
N PHE A 569 -10.28 -7.19 -9.85
CA PHE A 569 -9.39 -6.16 -10.36
C PHE A 569 -10.08 -5.41 -11.51
N VAL A 570 -10.10 -4.09 -11.45
CA VAL A 570 -10.76 -3.27 -12.49
C VAL A 570 -9.75 -2.35 -13.16
N ILE A 571 -9.76 -2.35 -14.49
CA ILE A 571 -9.05 -1.38 -15.33
C ILE A 571 -10.11 -0.54 -16.04
N VAL A 572 -10.12 0.78 -15.81
CA VAL A 572 -11.06 1.71 -16.47
C VAL A 572 -10.31 2.88 -17.10
N LEU A 573 -10.08 2.76 -18.41
CA LEU A 573 -9.35 3.73 -19.22
C LEU A 573 -10.34 4.53 -20.06
N GLY A 574 -10.19 5.85 -20.09
CA GLY A 574 -11.05 6.70 -20.89
C GLY A 574 -10.80 8.19 -20.70
N CYS A 575 -11.66 9.02 -21.28
CA CYS A 575 -11.57 10.47 -21.11
C CYS A 575 -11.81 10.88 -19.65
N LYS A 576 -10.75 11.10 -18.87
CA LYS A 576 -10.81 11.53 -17.46
C LYS A 576 -11.59 10.55 -16.57
N SER A 577 -11.26 9.25 -16.62
CA SER A 577 -11.90 8.23 -15.76
C SER A 577 -11.67 8.48 -14.26
N THR A 578 -10.60 9.20 -13.92
CA THR A 578 -10.48 9.92 -12.65
C THR A 578 -10.59 11.42 -12.88
N ASN A 579 -11.44 12.10 -12.10
CA ASN A 579 -11.60 13.54 -12.19
C ASN A 579 -10.86 14.25 -11.04
N LEU A 580 -9.81 15.00 -11.38
CA LEU A 580 -9.00 15.71 -10.38
C LEU A 580 -9.79 16.79 -9.59
N GLU A 581 -10.91 17.27 -10.14
CA GLU A 581 -11.74 18.32 -9.52
C GLU A 581 -12.87 17.75 -8.66
N ASN A 582 -13.12 16.44 -8.73
CA ASN A 582 -14.23 15.78 -8.03
C ASN A 582 -13.86 14.36 -7.57
N GLN A 583 -12.72 14.25 -6.86
CA GLN A 583 -12.27 13.05 -6.17
C GLN A 583 -13.38 12.48 -5.27
N ALA A 584 -13.43 11.15 -5.16
CA ALA A 584 -14.48 10.36 -4.48
C ALA A 584 -15.84 10.31 -5.20
N PHE A 585 -16.08 11.21 -6.16
CA PHE A 585 -17.30 11.24 -6.97
C PHE A 585 -17.00 11.07 -8.47
N ASP A 586 -15.80 10.60 -8.81
CA ASP A 586 -15.40 10.22 -10.15
C ASP A 586 -15.77 8.77 -10.48
N VAL A 587 -15.55 8.37 -11.74
CA VAL A 587 -15.86 7.03 -12.23
C VAL A 587 -15.05 5.97 -11.49
N SER A 588 -13.73 6.12 -11.36
CA SER A 588 -12.87 5.16 -10.64
C SER A 588 -13.32 4.92 -9.19
N SER A 589 -13.65 6.00 -8.46
CA SER A 589 -14.15 5.93 -7.09
C SER A 589 -15.48 5.18 -7.01
N SER A 590 -16.32 5.26 -8.06
CA SER A 590 -17.59 4.53 -8.13
C SER A 590 -17.38 3.02 -8.26
N PHE A 591 -16.32 2.57 -8.95
CA PHE A 591 -15.96 1.15 -9.02
C PHE A 591 -15.46 0.61 -7.67
N ILE A 592 -14.61 1.36 -6.97
CA ILE A 592 -14.17 1.01 -5.60
C ILE A 592 -15.39 0.88 -4.66
N SER A 593 -16.26 1.89 -4.62
CA SER A 593 -17.45 1.88 -3.76
C SER A 593 -18.47 0.79 -4.13
N ALA A 594 -18.48 0.34 -5.38
CA ALA A 594 -19.31 -0.75 -5.86
C ALA A 594 -18.73 -2.15 -5.54
N GLY A 595 -17.45 -2.24 -5.15
CA GLY A 595 -16.83 -3.46 -4.63
C GLY A 595 -15.62 -3.98 -5.40
N ALA A 596 -14.99 -3.19 -6.25
CA ALA A 596 -13.67 -3.53 -6.79
C ALA A 596 -12.63 -3.59 -5.65
N ALA A 597 -11.67 -4.53 -5.75
CA ALA A 597 -10.55 -4.60 -4.81
C ALA A 597 -9.55 -3.46 -5.04
N ILE A 598 -9.24 -3.24 -6.31
CA ILE A 598 -8.29 -2.26 -6.82
C ILE A 598 -8.76 -1.75 -8.18
N VAL A 599 -8.50 -0.48 -8.47
CA VAL A 599 -8.86 0.17 -9.74
C VAL A 599 -7.64 0.88 -10.33
N LEU A 600 -7.32 0.59 -11.59
CA LEU A 600 -6.38 1.35 -12.41
C LEU A 600 -7.15 2.26 -13.38
N SER A 601 -6.81 3.55 -13.41
CA SER A 601 -7.51 4.59 -14.17
C SER A 601 -6.57 5.69 -14.66
N ASN A 602 -7.11 6.72 -15.33
CA ASN A 602 -6.34 7.86 -15.82
C ASN A 602 -7.09 9.20 -15.66
N PHE A 603 -6.37 10.31 -15.47
CA PHE A 603 -6.98 11.64 -15.23
C PHE A 603 -7.00 12.61 -16.43
N THR A 604 -6.38 12.24 -17.54
CA THR A 604 -6.36 13.01 -18.79
C THR A 604 -7.32 12.41 -19.82
N ARG A 605 -7.46 13.06 -20.98
CA ARG A 605 -8.00 12.41 -22.17
C ARG A 605 -6.91 11.56 -22.81
N ILE A 606 -7.28 10.37 -23.27
CA ILE A 606 -6.40 9.43 -23.95
C ILE A 606 -7.08 8.93 -25.23
N THR A 607 -6.28 8.53 -26.21
CA THR A 607 -6.73 7.91 -27.48
C THR A 607 -6.78 6.38 -27.35
N GLY A 608 -7.29 5.70 -28.38
CA GLY A 608 -7.27 4.23 -28.44
C GLY A 608 -5.84 3.66 -28.40
N ASN A 609 -4.88 4.32 -29.06
CA ASN A 609 -3.47 3.92 -29.07
C ASN A 609 -2.89 3.95 -27.64
N HIS A 610 -3.11 5.04 -26.92
CA HIS A 610 -2.69 5.15 -25.53
C HIS A 610 -3.29 4.07 -24.63
N ALA A 611 -4.59 3.76 -24.80
CA ALA A 611 -5.24 2.68 -24.04
C ALA A 611 -4.61 1.32 -24.36
N LYS A 612 -4.31 1.05 -25.64
CA LYS A 612 -3.58 -0.14 -26.05
C LYS A 612 -2.20 -0.19 -25.39
N ASP A 613 -1.41 0.88 -25.44
CA ASP A 613 -0.05 0.89 -24.88
C ASP A 613 -0.04 0.60 -23.37
N ILE A 614 -0.99 1.19 -22.63
CA ILE A 614 -1.18 0.92 -21.19
C ILE A 614 -1.48 -0.56 -20.96
N LEU A 615 -2.47 -1.10 -21.69
CA LEU A 615 -2.90 -2.49 -21.51
C LEU A 615 -1.79 -3.45 -21.92
N ASP A 616 -1.21 -3.28 -23.11
CA ASP A 616 -0.11 -4.10 -23.63
C ASP A 616 1.06 -4.17 -22.64
N THR A 617 1.49 -3.03 -22.09
CA THR A 617 2.58 -2.98 -21.11
C THR A 617 2.19 -3.62 -19.77
N LEU A 618 0.97 -3.39 -19.28
CA LEU A 618 0.49 -4.00 -18.04
C LEU A 618 0.35 -5.52 -18.16
N LEU A 619 -0.23 -6.00 -19.26
CA LEU A 619 -0.45 -7.42 -19.51
C LEU A 619 0.88 -8.15 -19.68
N THR A 620 1.83 -7.55 -20.43
CA THR A 620 3.20 -8.07 -20.53
C THR A 620 3.86 -8.16 -19.14
N LEU A 621 3.73 -7.12 -18.31
CA LEU A 621 4.29 -7.13 -16.96
C LEU A 621 3.70 -8.24 -16.09
N ILE A 622 2.40 -8.52 -16.22
CA ILE A 622 1.75 -9.62 -15.49
C ILE A 622 2.19 -10.98 -16.04
N GLU A 623 2.28 -11.14 -17.36
CA GLU A 623 2.71 -12.38 -18.02
C GLU A 623 4.19 -12.73 -17.73
N GLU A 624 5.09 -11.73 -17.74
CA GLU A 624 6.51 -11.91 -17.41
C GLU A 624 6.73 -12.41 -15.97
N ASN A 625 5.73 -12.25 -15.10
CA ASN A 625 5.73 -12.68 -13.71
C ASN A 625 4.60 -13.69 -13.45
N ASP A 626 4.20 -14.46 -14.47
CA ASP A 626 3.17 -15.48 -14.37
C ASP A 626 3.49 -16.49 -13.24
N GLY A 627 2.47 -16.80 -12.43
CA GLY A 627 2.62 -17.66 -11.26
C GLY A 627 3.29 -17.00 -10.03
N GLU A 628 3.91 -15.82 -10.15
CA GLU A 628 4.48 -15.07 -9.04
C GLU A 628 3.46 -14.12 -8.39
N GLU A 629 3.65 -13.81 -7.11
CA GLU A 629 2.84 -12.82 -6.39
C GLU A 629 3.56 -11.46 -6.41
N MET A 630 2.95 -10.46 -7.05
CA MET A 630 3.46 -9.10 -7.07
C MET A 630 2.55 -8.15 -6.31
N LEU A 631 3.09 -7.18 -5.56
CA LEU A 631 2.26 -6.15 -4.94
C LEU A 631 1.71 -5.21 -6.01
N PHE A 632 0.41 -4.93 -5.95
CA PHE A 632 -0.27 -4.04 -6.90
C PHE A 632 0.41 -2.67 -6.99
N GLY A 633 0.85 -2.12 -5.85
CA GLY A 633 1.60 -0.87 -5.80
C GLY A 633 2.90 -0.90 -6.61
N GLU A 634 3.62 -2.02 -6.60
CA GLU A 634 4.85 -2.22 -7.37
C GLU A 634 4.56 -2.37 -8.85
N VAL A 635 3.49 -3.09 -9.20
CA VAL A 635 3.04 -3.29 -10.58
C VAL A 635 2.69 -1.96 -11.24
N VAL A 636 1.96 -1.09 -10.54
CA VAL A 636 1.61 0.25 -11.07
C VAL A 636 2.85 1.13 -11.21
N LEU A 637 3.78 1.07 -10.25
CA LEU A 637 5.05 1.79 -10.34
C LEU A 637 5.86 1.33 -11.56
N LYS A 638 5.99 0.02 -11.76
CA LYS A 638 6.69 -0.59 -12.89
C LYS A 638 6.02 -0.29 -14.22
N LEU A 639 4.69 -0.33 -14.28
CA LEU A 639 3.91 0.06 -15.46
C LEU A 639 4.25 1.49 -15.90
N ARG A 640 4.20 2.46 -14.97
CA ARG A 640 4.55 3.87 -15.29
C ARG A 640 6.01 3.99 -15.74
N GLN A 641 6.92 3.29 -15.06
CA GLN A 641 8.34 3.28 -15.42
C GLN A 641 8.56 2.74 -16.84
N GLN A 642 8.00 1.57 -17.17
CA GLN A 642 8.16 0.92 -18.47
C GLN A 642 7.51 1.72 -19.61
N LEU A 643 6.31 2.26 -19.41
CA LEU A 643 5.66 3.13 -20.39
C LEU A 643 6.54 4.35 -20.68
N LEU A 644 7.00 5.04 -19.63
CA LEU A 644 7.80 6.24 -19.82
C LEU A 644 9.19 5.92 -20.41
N ALA A 645 9.77 4.76 -20.09
CA ALA A 645 11.04 4.31 -20.69
C ALA A 645 10.93 4.14 -22.21
N LYS A 646 9.73 3.81 -22.71
CA LYS A 646 9.37 3.73 -24.14
C LYS A 646 8.98 5.11 -24.73
N GLY A 647 9.09 6.20 -23.97
CA GLY A 647 8.70 7.54 -24.40
C GLY A 647 7.20 7.83 -24.28
N LYS A 648 6.39 6.94 -23.70
CA LYS A 648 4.93 7.08 -23.63
C LYS A 648 4.54 8.00 -22.46
N MET A 649 4.19 9.26 -22.77
CA MET A 649 3.84 10.27 -21.76
C MET A 649 2.54 9.93 -21.00
N VAL A 650 1.72 9.02 -21.52
CA VAL A 650 0.49 8.56 -20.86
C VAL A 650 0.76 7.95 -19.48
N ALA A 651 1.99 7.47 -19.24
CA ALA A 651 2.47 7.01 -17.93
C ALA A 651 2.20 8.02 -16.80
N LEU A 652 2.33 9.32 -17.09
CA LEU A 652 2.16 10.40 -16.12
C LEU A 652 0.68 10.66 -15.77
N SER A 653 -0.26 10.05 -16.51
CA SER A 653 -1.71 10.21 -16.30
C SER A 653 -2.34 9.12 -15.44
N LEU A 654 -1.60 8.04 -15.13
CA LEU A 654 -2.14 6.84 -14.49
C LEU A 654 -2.35 7.03 -12.99
N ILE A 655 -3.48 6.54 -12.48
CA ILE A 655 -3.86 6.55 -11.06
C ILE A 655 -4.27 5.14 -10.64
N ALA A 656 -3.85 4.75 -9.45
CA ALA A 656 -4.31 3.55 -8.77
C ALA A 656 -5.12 3.92 -7.52
N GLN A 657 -6.21 3.19 -7.29
CA GLN A 657 -7.04 3.29 -6.09
C GLN A 657 -7.19 1.91 -5.43
N GLY A 658 -7.27 1.88 -4.11
CA GLY A 658 -7.29 0.65 -3.31
C GLY A 658 -6.01 0.44 -2.49
N ASP A 659 -5.91 -0.70 -1.80
CA ASP A 659 -4.73 -1.07 -1.01
C ASP A 659 -3.58 -1.51 -1.92
N ALA A 660 -2.39 -0.93 -1.74
CA ALA A 660 -1.23 -1.23 -2.57
C ALA A 660 -0.64 -2.62 -2.28
N ASP A 661 -0.97 -3.24 -1.13
CA ASP A 661 -0.46 -4.55 -0.72
C ASP A 661 -1.28 -5.73 -1.29
N TRP A 662 -2.33 -5.48 -2.08
CA TRP A 662 -2.96 -6.57 -2.82
C TRP A 662 -1.91 -7.27 -3.68
N LYS A 663 -1.71 -8.56 -3.43
CA LYS A 663 -0.87 -9.40 -4.28
C LYS A 663 -1.68 -9.74 -5.51
N ILE A 664 -1.18 -9.43 -6.70
CA ILE A 664 -1.77 -9.89 -7.95
C ILE A 664 -0.97 -11.08 -8.45
N LYS A 665 -1.69 -12.05 -9.00
CA LYS A 665 -1.14 -13.26 -9.59
C LYS A 665 -2.02 -13.67 -10.76
N ASN A 666 -1.42 -13.96 -11.92
CA ASN A 666 -2.14 -14.60 -13.02
C ASN A 666 -2.34 -16.09 -12.66
#